data_AF-A0A963I9R0-F1
#
_entry.id   AF-A0A963I9R0-F1
#
_cell.length_a   1.000
_cell.length_b   1.000
_cell.length_c   1.000
_cell.angle_alpha   90.00
_cell.angle_beta   90.00
_cell.angle_gamma   90.00
#
_symmetry.space_group_name_H-M   'P 1'
#
loop_
_entity.id
_entity.type
_entity.pdbx_description
1 polymer ?
#
loop_
_entity_poly.entity_id
_entity_poly.type
_entity_poly.pdbx_seq_one_letter_code
_entity_poly.pdbx_strand_id
1 'polypeptide(L)'
;MNRQFFGWLIVAGGLLAGCTSNAPVKQPPVATVISTQASAGPLPVADAQVLTDNDAAFAAKLRQVESARESLDLAYYIFDDDYSTAALSQALIDAAGRGVRVRLLVDYFSAYKDLDRFSWLEQQGGGRIAVRLYNRPTREIIKDAAFLTLSCADVGVPGKACDAQKLNAVDSHFAADADAAFTNRSLAGSGLFLSGLYGKHPQVMAYAISRGQDIDAEALSSGAASADSERSEQLKALGKLFFKARYIGGAEGLAAKIKLAVVRQTIGETVNPVFDALNSYLPLSRQNNAPARRDWDYLTEFLHHKFLLADRRTLILGGRNMADAYHMRPGPLADKYIFMDTDVALPLRADAPALAASFDRLWNLQAMVAPLAEVRQHAPNDLLMNFKVLTAAQAACDAGRDTACVDRYVERHFVPLEARMAAVGDAHHAQLQRHAADYQPAPTGTPLAVDPGAEIFYFENLPFADGKRVYGARHNQAAASAKHIQALWRAALQAVCAQADGAPRQILLHNAYLFLPANLLHDIAAALDGSRPCRGVTLTLLTNSLATTDLNVVNLLAVWQLKALADHLREAGPSDQAATLRYLEYRPRDGGNFSLHSKVMVFGADIFIGSSNADLRSFMMDSNNGVFIRQAPELVAAYTRQIEALIATPGRIADDTAQLGRDQTQLGIEMNQLIDQLLARYAGPDRLSATQQRDLKTRMQATTQEVYALSRRIMAGDRAAADQFNALFKGI
;
A
#
# COMPACT_ATOMS: atom_id res chain seq x y z
N MET A 1 25.74 39.49 52.20
CA MET A 1 25.44 38.35 53.07
C MET A 1 25.42 37.09 52.21
N ASN A 2 26.26 36.11 52.52
CA ASN A 2 26.68 35.03 51.62
C ASN A 2 26.64 33.68 52.37
N ARG A 3 26.41 32.58 51.63
CA ARG A 3 26.61 31.13 51.94
C ARG A 3 25.54 30.44 52.81
N GLN A 4 24.83 29.39 52.35
CA GLN A 4 25.21 28.00 51.98
C GLN A 4 25.78 27.16 53.14
N PHE A 5 25.12 26.03 53.50
CA PHE A 5 25.69 24.66 53.60
C PHE A 5 24.68 23.59 54.15
N PHE A 6 24.56 22.49 53.39
CA PHE A 6 24.40 21.05 53.73
C PHE A 6 23.35 20.47 54.71
N GLY A 7 22.68 19.41 54.22
CA GLY A 7 22.08 18.33 55.00
C GLY A 7 21.55 17.20 54.10
N TRP A 8 22.27 16.09 54.04
CA TRP A 8 22.03 14.90 53.21
C TRP A 8 20.79 14.10 53.63
N LEU A 9 20.06 13.53 52.65
CA LEU A 9 19.27 12.31 52.83
C LEU A 9 19.36 11.45 51.57
N ILE A 10 20.11 10.35 51.72
CA ILE A 10 20.22 9.25 50.77
C ILE A 10 18.88 8.51 50.77
N VAL A 11 18.14 8.55 49.66
CA VAL A 11 17.09 7.56 49.38
C VAL A 11 17.69 6.54 48.43
N ALA A 12 17.87 5.33 48.95
CA ALA A 12 18.25 4.16 48.18
C ALA A 12 17.20 3.91 47.09
N GLY A 13 17.57 4.20 45.84
CA GLY A 13 16.81 3.81 44.67
C GLY A 13 16.85 2.30 44.52
N GLY A 14 15.77 1.63 44.92
CA GLY A 14 15.52 0.25 44.55
C GLY A 14 15.45 0.14 43.03
N LEU A 15 16.50 -0.43 42.44
CA LEU A 15 16.47 -0.99 41.09
C LEU A 15 15.47 -2.15 41.08
N LEU A 16 14.19 -1.84 40.85
CA LEU A 16 13.25 -2.81 40.32
C LEU A 16 13.65 -3.05 38.87
N ALA A 17 14.57 -4.00 38.67
CA ALA A 17 14.67 -4.71 37.42
C ALA A 17 13.30 -5.34 37.17
N GLY A 18 12.49 -4.69 36.34
CA GLY A 18 11.20 -5.23 35.93
C GLY A 18 11.46 -6.58 35.27
N CYS A 19 11.04 -7.66 35.93
CA CYS A 19 10.84 -8.93 35.27
C CYS A 19 9.85 -8.69 34.13
N THR A 20 10.35 -8.49 32.92
CA THR A 20 9.54 -8.52 31.71
C THR A 20 9.05 -9.95 31.60
N SER A 21 7.82 -10.23 32.04
CA SER A 21 7.24 -11.56 31.88
C SER A 21 7.23 -11.91 30.39
N ASN A 22 7.92 -12.98 30.00
CA ASN A 22 7.91 -13.57 28.66
C ASN A 22 6.54 -14.23 28.30
N ALA A 23 5.48 -13.92 29.04
CA ALA A 23 4.17 -14.52 28.83
C ALA A 23 3.50 -13.95 27.56
N PRO A 24 3.01 -14.80 26.65
CA PRO A 24 2.27 -14.37 25.47
C PRO A 24 1.06 -13.50 25.85
N VAL A 25 0.88 -12.36 25.20
CA VAL A 25 -0.20 -11.41 25.54
C VAL A 25 -1.57 -12.02 25.24
N LYS A 26 -2.38 -12.21 26.29
CA LYS A 26 -3.77 -12.66 26.18
C LYS A 26 -4.62 -11.60 25.47
N GLN A 27 -5.32 -12.00 24.41
CA GLN A 27 -6.29 -11.14 23.74
C GLN A 27 -7.64 -11.14 24.47
N PRO A 28 -8.44 -10.07 24.33
CA PRO A 28 -9.83 -10.09 24.73
C PRO A 28 -10.60 -11.22 24.02
N PRO A 29 -11.70 -11.73 24.60
CA PRO A 29 -12.60 -12.64 23.91
C PRO A 29 -13.08 -12.07 22.57
N VAL A 30 -13.29 -12.93 21.57
CA VAL A 30 -13.77 -12.55 20.23
C VAL A 30 -15.06 -11.71 20.31
N ALA A 31 -15.99 -12.08 21.19
CA ALA A 31 -17.23 -11.32 21.40
C ALA A 31 -16.96 -9.88 21.87
N THR A 32 -15.97 -9.68 22.76
CA THR A 32 -15.55 -8.34 23.21
C THR A 32 -14.95 -7.54 22.06
N VAL A 33 -14.07 -8.16 21.26
CA VAL A 33 -13.49 -7.51 20.07
C VAL A 33 -14.58 -7.07 19.10
N ILE A 34 -15.55 -7.94 18.81
CA ILE A 34 -16.69 -7.61 17.95
C ILE A 34 -17.47 -6.42 18.50
N SER A 35 -17.88 -6.48 19.77
CA SER A 35 -18.69 -5.42 20.37
C SER A 35 -18.01 -4.05 20.43
N THR A 36 -16.68 -4.01 20.38
CA THR A 36 -15.88 -2.78 20.53
C THR A 36 -15.23 -2.29 19.25
N GLN A 37 -15.06 -3.15 18.25
CA GLN A 37 -14.22 -2.86 17.08
C GLN A 37 -14.87 -3.18 15.73
N ALA A 38 -16.02 -3.88 15.68
CA ALA A 38 -16.73 -4.07 14.42
C ALA A 38 -17.28 -2.71 13.92
N SER A 39 -17.04 -2.41 12.65
CA SER A 39 -17.55 -1.19 12.00
C SER A 39 -19.05 -1.25 11.72
N ALA A 40 -19.58 -2.46 11.50
CA ALA A 40 -21.01 -2.75 11.45
C ALA A 40 -21.29 -4.22 11.80
N GLY A 41 -22.49 -4.50 12.31
CA GLY A 41 -22.98 -5.86 12.50
C GLY A 41 -23.65 -6.09 13.87
N PRO A 42 -24.33 -7.24 14.08
CA PRO A 42 -24.51 -8.31 13.11
C PRO A 42 -25.37 -7.84 11.92
N LEU A 43 -24.95 -8.17 10.70
CA LEU A 43 -25.62 -7.74 9.47
C LEU A 43 -26.86 -8.63 9.23
N PRO A 44 -28.04 -8.05 8.92
CA PRO A 44 -29.27 -8.82 8.73
C PRO A 44 -29.30 -9.44 7.32
N VAL A 45 -28.49 -10.47 7.08
CA VAL A 45 -28.36 -11.07 5.74
C VAL A 45 -29.52 -12.00 5.38
N ALA A 46 -29.90 -12.01 4.10
CA ALA A 46 -30.95 -12.88 3.56
C ALA A 46 -30.36 -14.20 3.04
N ASP A 47 -29.53 -14.12 2.00
CA ASP A 47 -28.88 -15.24 1.32
C ASP A 47 -27.43 -14.87 1.00
N ALA A 48 -26.56 -15.01 2.00
CA ALA A 48 -25.15 -14.66 1.87
C ALA A 48 -24.39 -15.78 1.13
N GLN A 49 -23.50 -15.38 0.20
CA GLN A 49 -22.78 -16.31 -0.66
C GLN A 49 -21.31 -15.92 -0.80
N VAL A 50 -20.42 -16.91 -0.82
CA VAL A 50 -18.99 -16.73 -1.09
C VAL A 50 -18.68 -17.09 -2.54
N LEU A 51 -17.99 -16.20 -3.24
CA LEU A 51 -17.69 -16.23 -4.66
C LEU A 51 -16.19 -16.47 -4.87
N THR A 52 -15.83 -17.66 -5.35
CA THR A 52 -14.43 -18.05 -5.60
C THR A 52 -14.03 -18.01 -7.07
N ASP A 53 -15.00 -17.99 -7.98
CA ASP A 53 -14.81 -17.95 -9.43
C ASP A 53 -14.80 -16.51 -9.97
N ASN A 54 -13.88 -16.20 -10.90
CA ASN A 54 -13.67 -14.85 -11.44
C ASN A 54 -14.90 -14.34 -12.20
N ASP A 55 -15.49 -15.18 -13.07
CA ASP A 55 -16.64 -14.83 -13.90
C ASP A 55 -17.89 -14.69 -13.03
N ALA A 56 -18.09 -15.59 -12.07
CA ALA A 56 -19.21 -15.53 -11.15
C ALA A 56 -19.16 -14.26 -10.27
N ALA A 57 -17.98 -13.89 -9.78
CA ALA A 57 -17.77 -12.67 -9.00
C ALA A 57 -18.04 -11.41 -9.83
N PHE A 58 -17.55 -11.35 -11.07
CA PHE A 58 -17.79 -10.21 -11.95
C PHE A 58 -19.28 -10.08 -12.30
N ALA A 59 -19.93 -11.18 -12.67
CA ALA A 59 -21.35 -11.19 -12.99
C ALA A 59 -22.22 -10.77 -11.79
N ALA A 60 -21.83 -11.13 -10.57
CA ALA A 60 -22.52 -10.67 -9.36
C ALA A 60 -22.39 -9.16 -9.16
N LYS A 61 -21.19 -8.59 -9.36
CA LYS A 61 -20.95 -7.13 -9.30
C LYS A 61 -21.77 -6.37 -10.36
N LEU A 62 -21.76 -6.85 -11.61
CA LEU A 62 -22.56 -6.24 -12.69
C LEU A 62 -24.05 -6.26 -12.38
N ARG A 63 -24.62 -7.43 -12.03
CA ARG A 63 -26.04 -7.52 -11.66
C ARG A 63 -26.41 -6.60 -10.52
N GLN A 64 -25.54 -6.43 -9.53
CA GLN A 64 -25.78 -5.51 -8.43
C GLN A 64 -25.83 -4.05 -8.89
N VAL A 65 -24.94 -3.62 -9.77
CA VAL A 65 -24.95 -2.26 -10.34
C VAL A 65 -26.16 -2.05 -11.25
N GLU A 66 -26.49 -3.03 -12.09
CA GLU A 66 -27.63 -2.99 -13.01
C GLU A 66 -28.98 -2.93 -12.27
N SER A 67 -29.08 -3.60 -11.13
CA SER A 67 -30.32 -3.65 -10.33
C SER A 67 -30.49 -2.47 -9.37
N ALA A 68 -29.43 -1.71 -9.08
CA ALA A 68 -29.47 -0.58 -8.16
C ALA A 68 -30.49 0.49 -8.59
N ARG A 69 -31.18 1.08 -7.59
CA ARG A 69 -32.30 2.01 -7.78
C ARG A 69 -32.08 3.39 -7.17
N GLU A 70 -31.29 3.49 -6.11
CA GLU A 70 -31.13 4.72 -5.32
C GLU A 70 -29.67 5.16 -5.24
N SER A 71 -28.77 4.24 -4.87
CA SER A 71 -27.37 4.59 -4.66
C SER A 71 -26.39 3.45 -4.86
N LEU A 72 -25.17 3.82 -5.23
CA LEU A 72 -24.01 2.96 -5.39
C LEU A 72 -22.81 3.61 -4.72
N ASP A 73 -22.22 2.94 -3.73
CA ASP A 73 -21.01 3.37 -3.05
C ASP A 73 -19.90 2.35 -3.29
N LEU A 74 -18.84 2.76 -3.99
CA LEU A 74 -17.73 1.91 -4.47
C LEU A 74 -16.40 2.40 -3.90
N ALA A 75 -15.57 1.49 -3.39
CA ALA A 75 -14.19 1.79 -3.00
C ALA A 75 -13.22 0.72 -3.50
N TYR A 76 -12.19 1.12 -4.25
CA TYR A 76 -11.21 0.22 -4.85
C TYR A 76 -9.78 0.76 -4.82
N TYR A 77 -8.82 -0.13 -4.55
CA TYR A 77 -7.39 0.18 -4.73
C TYR A 77 -7.04 0.30 -6.21
N ILE A 78 -7.43 -0.69 -7.01
CA ILE A 78 -7.23 -0.69 -8.46
C ILE A 78 -8.60 -0.66 -9.12
N PHE A 79 -8.76 0.31 -10.02
CA PHE A 79 -9.89 0.46 -10.92
C PHE A 79 -9.28 0.82 -12.29
N ASP A 80 -8.82 -0.19 -13.03
CA ASP A 80 -8.00 0.01 -14.24
C ASP A 80 -8.84 0.47 -15.45
N ASP A 81 -8.15 0.81 -16.53
CA ASP A 81 -8.74 1.11 -17.83
C ASP A 81 -8.59 -0.12 -18.75
N ASP A 82 -9.54 -1.04 -18.65
CA ASP A 82 -9.52 -2.34 -19.32
C ASP A 82 -10.93 -2.89 -19.60
N TYR A 83 -11.03 -4.09 -20.18
CA TYR A 83 -12.27 -4.58 -20.79
C TYR A 83 -13.40 -4.80 -19.77
N SER A 84 -13.10 -5.47 -18.65
CA SER A 84 -14.04 -5.71 -17.56
C SER A 84 -14.41 -4.42 -16.84
N THR A 85 -13.46 -3.50 -16.67
CA THR A 85 -13.75 -2.21 -16.03
C THR A 85 -14.54 -1.28 -16.96
N ALA A 86 -14.38 -1.37 -18.28
CA ALA A 86 -15.24 -0.69 -19.25
C ALA A 86 -16.68 -1.17 -19.15
N ALA A 87 -16.91 -2.49 -19.07
CA ALA A 87 -18.25 -3.05 -18.85
C ALA A 87 -18.88 -2.58 -17.53
N LEU A 88 -18.12 -2.56 -16.42
CA LEU A 88 -18.61 -2.02 -15.16
C LEU A 88 -18.88 -0.51 -15.24
N SER A 89 -17.99 0.26 -15.87
CA SER A 89 -18.13 1.72 -16.02
C SER A 89 -19.37 2.06 -16.84
N GLN A 90 -19.66 1.28 -17.89
CA GLN A 90 -20.91 1.42 -18.65
C GLN A 90 -22.13 1.16 -17.75
N ALA A 91 -22.12 0.10 -16.95
CA ALA A 91 -23.22 -0.19 -16.03
C ALA A 91 -23.42 0.94 -14.99
N LEU A 92 -22.35 1.61 -14.55
CA LEU A 92 -22.42 2.78 -13.66
C LEU A 92 -23.03 4.00 -14.38
N ILE A 93 -22.66 4.25 -15.64
CA ILE A 93 -23.25 5.31 -16.49
C ILE A 93 -24.74 5.05 -16.68
N ASP A 94 -25.11 3.82 -17.00
CA ASP A 94 -26.52 3.42 -17.18
C ASP A 94 -27.30 3.57 -15.87
N ALA A 95 -26.69 3.24 -14.72
CA ALA A 95 -27.29 3.45 -13.41
C ALA A 95 -27.52 4.94 -13.12
N ALA A 96 -26.54 5.78 -13.40
CA ALA A 96 -26.68 7.24 -13.30
C ALA A 96 -27.81 7.76 -14.21
N GLY A 97 -27.93 7.24 -15.43
CA GLY A 97 -29.04 7.54 -16.36
C GLY A 97 -30.42 7.15 -15.82
N ARG A 98 -30.50 6.11 -14.97
CA ARG A 98 -31.72 5.74 -14.22
C ARG A 98 -31.98 6.61 -12.98
N GLY A 99 -31.09 7.55 -12.65
CA GLY A 99 -31.19 8.45 -11.49
C GLY A 99 -30.44 7.98 -10.23
N VAL A 100 -29.71 6.86 -10.31
CA VAL A 100 -28.93 6.31 -9.19
C VAL A 100 -27.76 7.23 -8.85
N ARG A 101 -27.56 7.55 -7.56
CA ARG A 101 -26.37 8.30 -7.11
C ARG A 101 -25.17 7.36 -7.01
N VAL A 102 -24.08 7.64 -7.72
CA VAL A 102 -22.86 6.84 -7.71
C VAL A 102 -21.72 7.61 -7.04
N ARG A 103 -21.07 6.98 -6.06
CA ARG A 103 -19.85 7.48 -5.41
C ARG A 103 -18.74 6.47 -5.60
N LEU A 104 -17.69 6.87 -6.30
CA LEU A 104 -16.51 6.03 -6.57
C LEU A 104 -15.29 6.61 -5.86
N LEU A 105 -14.78 5.89 -4.87
CA LEU A 105 -13.55 6.21 -4.15
C LEU A 105 -12.41 5.32 -4.67
N VAL A 106 -11.36 5.93 -5.20
CA VAL A 106 -10.18 5.22 -5.74
C VAL A 106 -8.90 5.66 -5.07
N ASP A 107 -7.88 4.81 -5.03
CA ASP A 107 -6.57 5.19 -4.53
C ASP A 107 -5.87 6.17 -5.49
N TYR A 108 -5.35 7.27 -4.98
CA TYR A 108 -4.72 8.32 -5.76
C TYR A 108 -3.51 7.79 -6.54
N PHE A 109 -2.67 6.96 -5.92
CA PHE A 109 -1.41 6.51 -6.52
C PHE A 109 -1.63 5.55 -7.70
N SER A 110 -2.68 4.74 -7.65
CA SER A 110 -3.07 3.87 -8.76
C SER A 110 -3.86 4.62 -9.84
N ALA A 111 -4.76 5.52 -9.44
CA ALA A 111 -5.74 6.18 -10.30
C ALA A 111 -5.21 7.42 -11.04
N TYR A 112 -4.10 8.04 -10.59
CA TYR A 112 -3.63 9.32 -11.13
C TYR A 112 -3.34 9.32 -12.64
N LYS A 113 -2.92 8.18 -13.21
CA LYS A 113 -2.73 8.07 -14.67
C LYS A 113 -4.04 8.25 -15.46
N ASP A 114 -5.19 8.02 -14.84
CA ASP A 114 -6.50 7.91 -15.50
C ASP A 114 -7.43 9.10 -15.16
N LEU A 115 -6.91 10.26 -14.74
CA LEU A 115 -7.75 11.41 -14.38
C LEU A 115 -8.69 11.85 -15.52
N ASP A 116 -8.26 11.75 -16.78
CA ASP A 116 -9.07 12.09 -17.95
C ASP A 116 -10.27 11.13 -18.07
N ARG A 117 -10.06 9.84 -17.78
CA ARG A 117 -11.12 8.83 -17.76
C ARG A 117 -12.12 9.05 -16.64
N PHE A 118 -11.66 9.38 -15.44
CA PHE A 118 -12.59 9.73 -14.35
C PHE A 118 -13.36 11.02 -14.63
N SER A 119 -12.78 11.97 -15.35
CA SER A 119 -13.47 13.22 -15.73
C SER A 119 -14.53 12.94 -16.79
N TRP A 120 -14.21 12.09 -17.77
CA TRP A 120 -15.17 11.57 -18.73
C TRP A 120 -16.30 10.81 -18.03
N LEU A 121 -15.99 9.96 -17.05
CA LEU A 121 -17.00 9.21 -16.28
C LEU A 121 -17.94 10.15 -15.49
N GLU A 122 -17.41 11.17 -14.79
CA GLU A 122 -18.25 12.18 -14.12
C GLU A 122 -19.13 12.95 -15.11
N GLN A 123 -18.60 13.28 -16.29
CA GLN A 123 -19.34 13.93 -17.37
C GLN A 123 -20.49 13.06 -17.88
N GLN A 124 -20.23 11.78 -18.19
CA GLN A 124 -21.25 10.83 -18.63
C GLN A 124 -22.31 10.59 -17.54
N GLY A 125 -21.91 10.68 -16.28
CA GLY A 125 -22.80 10.55 -15.13
C GLY A 125 -23.78 11.71 -14.93
N GLY A 126 -23.65 12.83 -15.67
CA GLY A 126 -24.59 13.96 -15.59
C GLY A 126 -24.77 14.53 -14.18
N GLY A 127 -23.70 14.54 -13.37
CA GLY A 127 -23.72 14.98 -11.96
C GLY A 127 -24.22 13.95 -10.95
N ARG A 128 -24.55 12.72 -11.38
CA ARG A 128 -24.91 11.60 -10.50
C ARG A 128 -23.72 10.72 -10.14
N ILE A 129 -22.65 10.74 -10.93
CA ILE A 129 -21.40 10.06 -10.62
C ILE A 129 -20.41 11.07 -10.03
N ALA A 130 -19.89 10.76 -8.86
CA ALA A 130 -18.82 11.51 -8.21
C ALA A 130 -17.61 10.60 -7.97
N VAL A 131 -16.42 11.05 -8.37
CA VAL A 131 -15.16 10.37 -8.14
C VAL A 131 -14.33 11.15 -7.11
N ARG A 132 -13.82 10.42 -6.12
CA ARG A 132 -12.86 10.94 -5.14
C ARG A 132 -11.61 10.09 -5.10
N LEU A 133 -10.47 10.75 -4.86
CA LEU A 133 -9.16 10.11 -4.79
C LEU A 133 -8.68 10.14 -3.34
N TYR A 134 -8.44 8.95 -2.80
CA TYR A 134 -7.90 8.72 -1.47
C TYR A 134 -6.37 8.73 -1.50
N ASN A 135 -5.73 9.24 -0.44
CA ASN A 135 -4.27 9.42 -0.32
C ASN A 135 -3.72 10.53 -1.24
N ARG A 136 -4.44 11.65 -1.34
CA ARG A 136 -3.94 12.88 -1.98
C ARG A 136 -2.69 13.41 -1.27
N PRO A 137 -1.83 14.20 -1.96
CA PRO A 137 -0.69 14.84 -1.30
C PRO A 137 -1.15 15.72 -0.13
N THR A 138 -0.48 15.60 1.01
CA THR A 138 -0.76 16.44 2.18
C THR A 138 -0.26 17.86 1.97
N ARG A 139 -0.67 18.77 2.85
CA ARG A 139 -0.19 20.16 2.87
C ARG A 139 1.34 20.24 2.88
N GLU A 140 2.02 19.41 3.67
CA GLU A 140 3.48 19.47 3.78
C GLU A 140 4.16 18.95 2.50
N ILE A 141 3.60 17.92 1.85
CA ILE A 141 4.07 17.44 0.54
C ILE A 141 3.94 18.55 -0.52
N ILE A 142 2.84 19.30 -0.52
CA ILE A 142 2.61 20.41 -1.45
C ILE A 142 3.57 21.57 -1.16
N LYS A 143 3.81 21.91 0.11
CA LYS A 143 4.79 22.92 0.52
C LYS A 143 6.20 22.55 0.08
N ASP A 144 6.56 21.27 0.25
CA ASP A 144 7.86 20.77 -0.17
C ASP A 144 7.98 20.85 -1.69
N ALA A 145 6.97 20.39 -2.44
CA ALA A 145 6.93 20.56 -3.90
C ALA A 145 7.06 22.03 -4.33
N ALA A 146 6.40 22.96 -3.65
CA ALA A 146 6.51 24.40 -3.92
C ALA A 146 7.90 24.95 -3.60
N PHE A 147 8.53 24.49 -2.53
CA PHE A 147 9.91 24.86 -2.22
C PHE A 147 10.88 24.38 -3.31
N LEU A 148 10.68 23.14 -3.81
CA LEU A 148 11.47 22.55 -4.89
C LEU A 148 11.36 23.32 -6.21
N THR A 149 10.26 24.04 -6.42
CA THR A 149 9.96 24.69 -7.69
C THR A 149 9.96 26.23 -7.62
N LEU A 150 10.05 26.87 -6.45
CA LEU A 150 10.30 28.33 -6.34
C LEU A 150 11.76 28.66 -6.63
N SER A 151 12.12 29.66 -7.42
CA SER A 151 13.51 30.10 -7.59
C SER A 151 13.98 31.08 -6.50
N CYS A 152 15.29 31.32 -6.42
CA CYS A 152 15.84 32.43 -5.62
C CYS A 152 15.53 33.81 -6.24
N ALA A 153 15.33 33.86 -7.56
CA ALA A 153 14.90 35.07 -8.26
C ALA A 153 13.46 35.44 -7.87
N ASP A 154 12.56 34.45 -7.75
CA ASP A 154 11.16 34.65 -7.34
C ASP A 154 11.03 35.27 -5.95
N VAL A 155 11.97 34.95 -5.05
CA VAL A 155 12.02 35.52 -3.69
C VAL A 155 12.98 36.70 -3.56
N GLY A 156 13.62 37.12 -4.66
CA GLY A 156 14.44 38.33 -4.73
C GLY A 156 15.74 38.30 -3.91
N VAL A 157 16.23 37.13 -3.48
CA VAL A 157 17.43 37.03 -2.64
C VAL A 157 18.37 35.90 -3.09
N PRO A 158 19.63 36.18 -3.46
CA PRO A 158 20.59 35.16 -3.84
C PRO A 158 21.31 34.52 -2.63
N GLY A 159 21.89 33.34 -2.84
CA GLY A 159 22.77 32.68 -1.87
C GLY A 159 22.03 32.12 -0.62
N LYS A 160 22.73 32.00 0.52
CA LYS A 160 22.24 31.33 1.73
C LYS A 160 20.96 31.92 2.35
N ALA A 161 20.59 33.15 1.98
CA ALA A 161 19.35 33.80 2.43
C ALA A 161 18.12 33.37 1.61
N CYS A 162 18.32 32.77 0.44
CA CYS A 162 17.26 32.31 -0.45
C CYS A 162 16.34 31.29 0.22
N ASP A 163 16.89 30.28 0.90
CA ASP A 163 16.11 29.21 1.52
C ASP A 163 15.13 29.73 2.57
N ALA A 164 15.59 30.65 3.42
CA ALA A 164 14.74 31.25 4.45
C ALA A 164 13.59 32.06 3.82
N GLN A 165 13.85 32.73 2.70
CA GLN A 165 12.83 33.51 2.00
C GLN A 165 11.87 32.64 1.19
N LYS A 166 12.35 31.57 0.56
CA LYS A 166 11.50 30.52 -0.01
C LYS A 166 10.57 29.93 1.04
N LEU A 167 11.11 29.57 2.21
CA LEU A 167 10.29 29.06 3.31
C LEU A 167 9.27 30.09 3.78
N ASN A 168 9.66 31.35 3.97
CA ASN A 168 8.74 32.40 4.35
C ASN A 168 7.66 32.60 3.28
N ALA A 169 8.01 32.59 2.00
CA ALA A 169 7.06 32.73 0.89
C ALA A 169 6.07 31.57 0.86
N VAL A 170 6.56 30.33 0.96
CA VAL A 170 5.71 29.12 1.07
C VAL A 170 4.82 29.21 2.29
N ASP A 171 5.38 29.35 3.50
CA ASP A 171 4.60 29.33 4.73
C ASP A 171 3.62 30.50 4.82
N SER A 172 3.96 31.70 4.31
CA SER A 172 3.04 32.84 4.21
C SER A 172 1.92 32.58 3.22
N HIS A 173 2.22 31.99 2.06
CA HIS A 173 1.22 31.63 1.06
C HIS A 173 0.17 30.66 1.63
N PHE A 174 0.61 29.76 2.51
CA PHE A 174 -0.25 28.79 3.18
C PHE A 174 -0.74 29.23 4.57
N ALA A 175 -0.38 30.42 5.08
CA ALA A 175 -0.68 30.83 6.46
C ALA A 175 -2.18 31.04 6.72
N ALA A 176 -2.93 31.48 5.70
CA ALA A 176 -4.38 31.71 5.79
C ALA A 176 -5.21 30.43 5.94
N ASP A 177 -4.62 29.26 5.67
CA ASP A 177 -5.31 27.96 5.64
C ASP A 177 -5.01 27.12 6.90
N ALA A 178 -4.77 27.77 8.05
CA ALA A 178 -4.42 27.07 9.30
C ALA A 178 -5.57 26.23 9.87
N ASP A 179 -6.83 26.64 9.67
CA ASP A 179 -8.03 26.03 10.26
C ASP A 179 -9.11 25.61 9.24
N ALA A 180 -8.86 25.76 7.93
CA ALA A 180 -9.81 25.40 6.86
C ALA A 180 -9.42 24.10 6.15
N ALA A 181 -10.41 23.42 5.56
CA ALA A 181 -10.17 22.31 4.64
C ALA A 181 -9.23 22.79 3.53
N PHE A 182 -7.99 22.27 3.54
CA PHE A 182 -6.95 22.64 2.59
C PHE A 182 -7.47 22.41 1.18
N THR A 183 -7.83 23.51 0.51
CA THR A 183 -8.38 23.53 -0.82
C THR A 183 -7.49 24.42 -1.67
N ASN A 184 -6.89 23.79 -2.68
CA ASN A 184 -6.54 24.47 -3.93
C ASN A 184 -5.44 25.55 -3.86
N ARG A 185 -4.16 25.15 -3.74
CA ARG A 185 -3.03 26.02 -4.17
C ARG A 185 -1.85 25.20 -4.72
N SER A 186 -1.70 25.23 -6.05
CA SER A 186 -0.39 25.01 -6.69
C SER A 186 0.41 26.31 -6.56
N LEU A 187 1.66 26.23 -6.11
CA LEU A 187 2.54 27.37 -5.95
C LEU A 187 3.82 27.13 -6.75
N ALA A 188 4.16 28.09 -7.63
CA ALA A 188 5.43 28.12 -8.36
C ALA A 188 5.80 26.80 -9.07
N GLY A 189 4.85 26.11 -9.69
CA GLY A 189 5.12 24.84 -10.39
C GLY A 189 5.03 23.58 -9.52
N SER A 190 4.68 23.70 -8.24
CA SER A 190 4.50 22.56 -7.33
C SER A 190 3.53 21.53 -7.90
N GLY A 191 2.43 21.99 -8.51
CA GLY A 191 1.46 21.08 -9.09
C GLY A 191 2.00 20.30 -10.27
N LEU A 192 2.88 20.89 -11.07
CA LEU A 192 3.52 20.18 -12.17
C LEU A 192 4.53 19.14 -11.67
N PHE A 193 5.27 19.46 -10.60
CA PHE A 193 6.14 18.50 -9.95
C PHE A 193 5.33 17.31 -9.41
N LEU A 194 4.22 17.56 -8.72
CA LEU A 194 3.33 16.52 -8.21
C LEU A 194 2.73 15.69 -9.35
N SER A 195 2.40 16.30 -10.49
CA SER A 195 1.96 15.58 -11.68
C SER A 195 3.02 14.65 -12.24
N GLY A 196 4.28 15.07 -12.24
CA GLY A 196 5.40 14.19 -12.58
C GLY A 196 5.58 13.06 -11.56
N LEU A 197 5.44 13.35 -10.26
CA LEU A 197 5.61 12.37 -9.19
C LEU A 197 4.54 11.26 -9.26
N TYR A 198 3.27 11.64 -9.23
CA TYR A 198 2.16 10.69 -9.24
C TYR A 198 1.89 10.09 -10.63
N GLY A 199 2.24 10.82 -11.69
CA GLY A 199 2.29 10.30 -13.07
C GLY A 199 3.50 9.41 -13.35
N LYS A 200 4.40 9.21 -12.38
CA LYS A 200 5.64 8.41 -12.50
C LYS A 200 6.51 8.84 -13.70
N HIS A 201 6.57 10.14 -13.94
CA HIS A 201 7.20 10.76 -15.10
C HIS A 201 8.38 11.66 -14.69
N PRO A 202 9.61 11.10 -14.58
CA PRO A 202 10.77 11.83 -14.05
C PRO A 202 11.16 13.06 -14.87
N GLN A 203 10.92 13.06 -16.18
CA GLN A 203 11.21 14.21 -17.03
C GLN A 203 10.26 15.40 -16.76
N VAL A 204 9.03 15.14 -16.32
CA VAL A 204 8.08 16.21 -15.94
C VAL A 204 8.48 16.81 -14.60
N MET A 205 8.91 15.98 -13.65
CA MET A 205 9.48 16.46 -12.38
C MET A 205 10.71 17.35 -12.62
N ALA A 206 11.63 16.88 -13.47
CA ALA A 206 12.83 17.63 -13.83
C ALA A 206 12.49 18.97 -14.51
N TYR A 207 11.52 18.96 -15.44
CA TYR A 207 11.03 20.17 -16.11
C TYR A 207 10.40 21.17 -15.13
N ALA A 208 9.59 20.69 -14.16
CA ALA A 208 8.98 21.54 -13.14
C ALA A 208 10.03 22.25 -12.28
N ILE A 209 11.08 21.51 -11.89
CA ILE A 209 12.20 22.07 -11.12
C ILE A 209 12.98 23.06 -11.98
N SER A 210 13.32 22.72 -13.23
CA SER A 210 14.18 23.57 -14.05
C SER A 210 13.51 24.90 -14.42
N ARG A 211 12.25 24.86 -14.84
CA ARG A 211 11.45 26.08 -15.10
C ARG A 211 11.25 26.92 -13.86
N GLY A 212 10.94 26.28 -12.74
CA GLY A 212 10.65 26.95 -11.49
C GLY A 212 11.87 27.59 -10.84
N GLN A 213 13.06 27.02 -11.03
CA GLN A 213 14.32 27.51 -10.47
C GLN A 213 15.13 28.40 -11.43
N ASP A 214 14.66 28.63 -12.65
CA ASP A 214 15.42 29.24 -13.76
C ASP A 214 16.78 28.55 -13.99
N ILE A 215 16.79 27.22 -13.85
CA ILE A 215 17.98 26.40 -14.04
C ILE A 215 18.16 26.17 -15.54
N ASP A 216 19.26 26.69 -16.07
CA ASP A 216 19.76 26.32 -17.39
C ASP A 216 20.20 24.84 -17.35
N ALA A 217 19.34 23.97 -17.89
CA ALA A 217 19.60 22.54 -18.03
C ALA A 217 20.85 22.27 -18.88
N GLU A 218 21.16 23.18 -19.82
CA GLU A 218 22.38 23.17 -20.62
C GLU A 218 23.59 23.59 -19.77
N ALA A 219 23.51 24.56 -18.85
CA ALA A 219 24.59 24.91 -17.90
C ALA A 219 24.92 23.80 -16.89
N LEU A 220 23.91 23.07 -16.38
CA LEU A 220 24.13 21.89 -15.53
C LEU A 220 24.73 20.73 -16.31
N SER A 221 24.29 20.53 -17.55
CA SER A 221 24.84 19.50 -18.43
C SER A 221 26.20 19.87 -19.02
N SER A 222 26.50 21.15 -19.23
CA SER A 222 27.75 21.67 -19.81
C SER A 222 28.83 21.93 -18.76
N GLY A 223 28.44 22.22 -17.51
CA GLY A 223 29.29 22.06 -16.33
C GLY A 223 29.56 20.59 -15.97
N ALA A 224 28.71 19.67 -16.45
CA ALA A 224 28.90 18.22 -16.37
C ALA A 224 29.55 17.62 -17.64
N ALA A 225 29.59 18.35 -18.76
CA ALA A 225 30.14 17.87 -20.03
C ALA A 225 31.66 18.04 -20.14
N SER A 226 32.32 18.60 -19.11
CA SER A 226 33.79 18.72 -19.11
C SER A 226 34.49 18.13 -17.88
N ALA A 227 33.83 17.31 -17.06
CA ALA A 227 34.51 16.71 -15.92
C ALA A 227 34.04 15.27 -15.64
N ASP A 228 34.85 14.34 -16.13
CA ASP A 228 35.13 12.98 -15.62
C ASP A 228 33.96 12.17 -15.06
N SER A 229 33.75 10.96 -15.60
CA SER A 229 32.75 9.98 -15.15
C SER A 229 32.80 9.72 -13.63
N GLU A 230 33.98 9.89 -13.02
CA GLU A 230 34.20 9.77 -11.58
C GLU A 230 33.50 10.87 -10.76
N ARG A 231 33.46 12.11 -11.26
CA ARG A 231 32.88 13.26 -10.56
C ARG A 231 31.34 13.26 -10.58
N SER A 232 30.75 12.74 -11.66
CA SER A 232 29.31 12.47 -11.75
C SER A 232 28.87 11.38 -10.77
N GLU A 233 29.65 10.30 -10.65
CA GLU A 233 29.38 9.26 -9.64
C GLU A 233 29.61 9.76 -8.20
N GLN A 234 30.56 10.66 -7.97
CA GLN A 234 30.74 11.34 -6.68
C GLN A 234 29.54 12.22 -6.30
N LEU A 235 28.95 12.96 -7.26
CA LEU A 235 27.75 13.76 -7.04
C LEU A 235 26.51 12.90 -6.75
N LYS A 236 26.32 11.80 -7.48
CA LYS A 236 25.27 10.82 -7.18
C LYS A 236 25.47 10.17 -5.82
N ALA A 237 26.72 9.84 -5.46
CA ALA A 237 27.07 9.30 -4.15
C ALA A 237 26.81 10.30 -3.02
N LEU A 238 27.09 11.59 -3.25
CA LEU A 238 26.80 12.68 -2.32
C LEU A 238 25.28 12.88 -2.13
N GLY A 239 24.51 12.90 -3.22
CA GLY A 239 23.04 12.98 -3.18
C GLY A 239 22.39 11.79 -2.48
N LYS A 240 22.93 10.57 -2.69
CA LYS A 240 22.53 9.38 -1.93
C LYS A 240 22.89 9.48 -0.45
N LEU A 241 24.13 9.83 -0.13
CA LEU A 241 24.60 9.97 1.26
C LEU A 241 23.77 11.00 2.02
N PHE A 242 23.36 12.06 1.33
CA PHE A 242 22.47 13.11 1.82
C PHE A 242 21.03 12.66 2.02
N PHE A 243 20.45 11.95 1.05
CA PHE A 243 19.14 11.30 1.20
C PHE A 243 19.14 10.34 2.40
N LYS A 244 20.19 9.53 2.56
CA LYS A 244 20.38 8.62 3.71
C LYS A 244 20.51 9.37 5.04
N ALA A 245 21.28 10.45 5.10
CA ALA A 245 21.42 11.26 6.30
C ALA A 245 20.11 11.95 6.72
N ARG A 246 19.20 12.19 5.76
CA ARG A 246 17.98 12.99 5.90
C ARG A 246 16.73 12.17 6.18
N TYR A 247 16.54 11.07 5.45
CA TYR A 247 15.31 10.29 5.40
C TYR A 247 15.48 8.87 5.96
N ILE A 248 16.71 8.42 6.23
CA ILE A 248 16.97 7.11 6.86
C ILE A 248 17.37 7.31 8.33
N GLY A 249 16.70 6.61 9.25
CA GLY A 249 16.96 6.63 10.68
C GLY A 249 18.10 5.71 11.14
N GLY A 250 18.32 5.62 12.46
CA GLY A 250 19.23 4.63 13.07
C GLY A 250 20.74 4.88 12.86
N ALA A 251 21.55 3.83 13.04
CA ALA A 251 23.01 3.89 12.96
C ALA A 251 23.51 4.26 11.56
N GLU A 252 22.80 3.84 10.50
CA GLU A 252 23.15 4.18 9.12
C GLU A 252 22.90 5.66 8.82
N GLY A 253 21.80 6.23 9.32
CA GLY A 253 21.53 7.67 9.26
C GLY A 253 22.53 8.50 10.07
N LEU A 254 22.95 8.03 11.25
CA LEU A 254 23.97 8.68 12.07
C LEU A 254 25.37 8.63 11.42
N ALA A 255 25.75 7.47 10.88
CA ALA A 255 27.00 7.33 10.13
C ALA A 255 27.01 8.17 8.85
N ALA A 256 25.88 8.26 8.14
CA ALA A 256 25.72 9.15 7.00
C ALA A 256 25.86 10.62 7.42
N LYS A 257 25.26 11.05 8.54
CA LYS A 257 25.41 12.41 9.10
C LYS A 257 26.86 12.72 9.49
N ILE A 258 27.56 11.79 10.12
CA ILE A 258 28.97 11.95 10.50
C ILE A 258 29.85 12.03 9.25
N LYS A 259 29.63 11.17 8.25
CA LYS A 259 30.34 11.22 6.96
C LYS A 259 30.07 12.53 6.23
N LEU A 260 28.83 13.03 6.24
CA LEU A 260 28.48 14.33 5.66
C LEU A 260 29.16 15.49 6.40
N ALA A 261 29.23 15.42 7.73
CA ALA A 261 29.91 16.41 8.57
C ALA A 261 31.42 16.44 8.33
N VAL A 262 32.04 15.27 8.14
CA VAL A 262 33.46 15.14 7.77
C VAL A 262 33.70 15.73 6.38
N VAL A 263 32.93 15.33 5.36
CA VAL A 263 33.06 15.88 3.98
C VAL A 263 32.93 17.42 3.97
N ARG A 264 32.03 17.97 4.80
CA ARG A 264 31.84 19.42 4.98
C ARG A 264 33.04 20.11 5.63
N GLN A 265 33.75 19.43 6.54
CA GLN A 265 34.94 19.97 7.22
C GLN A 265 36.22 19.85 6.39
N THR A 266 36.40 18.80 5.59
CA THR A 266 37.65 18.57 4.83
C THR A 266 37.69 19.19 3.43
N ILE A 267 36.54 19.42 2.78
CA ILE A 267 36.49 19.89 1.38
C ILE A 267 35.49 21.06 1.20
N GLY A 268 35.31 21.85 2.26
CA GLY A 268 34.26 22.86 2.37
C GLY A 268 34.19 23.86 1.21
N GLU A 269 35.29 24.44 0.78
CA GLU A 269 35.26 25.50 -0.25
C GLU A 269 34.86 25.02 -1.66
N THR A 270 35.14 23.75 -1.99
CA THR A 270 34.86 23.17 -3.31
C THR A 270 33.48 22.52 -3.41
N VAL A 271 32.91 22.08 -2.29
CA VAL A 271 31.63 21.35 -2.24
C VAL A 271 30.50 22.21 -1.64
N ASN A 272 30.81 23.32 -0.96
CA ASN A 272 29.80 24.27 -0.47
C ASN A 272 28.89 24.82 -1.59
N PRO A 273 29.34 25.15 -2.81
CA PRO A 273 28.43 25.56 -3.89
C PRO A 273 27.47 24.45 -4.34
N VAL A 274 27.92 23.19 -4.31
CA VAL A 274 27.12 22.00 -4.61
C VAL A 274 26.13 21.69 -3.48
N PHE A 275 26.53 21.87 -2.23
CA PHE A 275 25.66 21.74 -1.06
C PHE A 275 24.69 22.92 -0.91
N ASP A 276 25.09 24.14 -1.24
CA ASP A 276 24.23 25.33 -1.26
C ASP A 276 23.24 25.23 -2.44
N ALA A 277 23.65 24.65 -3.58
CA ALA A 277 22.76 24.23 -4.65
C ALA A 277 21.80 23.11 -4.20
N LEU A 278 22.29 22.00 -3.64
CA LEU A 278 21.43 20.92 -3.12
C LEU A 278 20.52 21.36 -1.96
N ASN A 279 20.94 22.35 -1.15
CA ASN A 279 20.15 23.02 -0.12
C ASN A 279 19.08 23.93 -0.74
N SER A 280 19.41 24.62 -1.83
CA SER A 280 18.47 25.46 -2.58
C SER A 280 17.44 24.66 -3.39
N TYR A 281 17.71 23.38 -3.65
CA TYR A 281 16.89 22.48 -4.47
C TYR A 281 16.14 21.40 -3.67
N LEU A 282 16.32 21.30 -2.35
CA LEU A 282 15.59 20.36 -1.48
C LEU A 282 15.30 21.03 -0.11
N PRO A 283 14.15 20.84 0.54
CA PRO A 283 13.77 21.60 1.74
C PRO A 283 14.50 21.12 3.01
N LEU A 284 15.76 21.50 3.17
CA LEU A 284 16.62 21.00 4.24
C LEU A 284 16.63 21.88 5.48
N SER A 285 16.20 23.12 5.37
CA SER A 285 15.84 23.99 6.50
C SER A 285 14.55 23.51 7.20
N ARG A 286 13.66 22.77 6.51
CA ARG A 286 12.54 22.02 7.12
C ARG A 286 12.99 20.71 7.80
N GLN A 287 14.30 20.50 8.00
CA GLN A 287 14.85 19.29 8.62
C GLN A 287 14.20 18.94 9.95
N ASN A 288 13.94 19.91 10.82
CA ASN A 288 13.36 19.65 12.14
C ASN A 288 11.83 19.71 12.18
N ASN A 289 11.17 19.78 11.02
CA ASN A 289 9.72 19.71 10.93
C ASN A 289 9.27 18.24 11.03
N ALA A 290 9.00 17.79 12.26
CA ALA A 290 8.47 16.46 12.53
C ALA A 290 7.15 16.16 11.78
N PRO A 291 6.22 17.12 11.59
CA PRO A 291 5.09 16.96 10.65
C PRO A 291 5.47 16.66 9.19
N ALA A 292 6.46 17.35 8.60
CA ALA A 292 6.84 17.14 7.20
C ALA A 292 7.51 15.77 6.96
N ARG A 293 8.41 15.33 7.86
CA ARG A 293 9.00 13.98 7.76
C ARG A 293 7.93 12.90 7.85
N ARG A 294 6.97 13.11 8.76
CA ARG A 294 5.79 12.27 8.89
C ARG A 294 5.08 12.17 7.53
N ASP A 295 4.65 13.27 6.94
CA ASP A 295 3.80 13.23 5.76
C ASP A 295 4.36 12.47 4.53
N TRP A 296 5.67 12.50 4.27
CA TRP A 296 6.28 11.74 3.16
C TRP A 296 6.38 10.24 3.42
N ASP A 297 6.59 9.81 4.67
CA ASP A 297 6.60 8.38 5.05
C ASP A 297 5.26 7.69 4.74
N TYR A 298 4.21 8.47 4.47
CA TYR A 298 2.84 7.99 4.33
C TYR A 298 2.23 8.17 2.94
N LEU A 299 3.04 8.51 1.92
CA LEU A 299 2.63 8.38 0.52
C LEU A 299 2.18 6.96 0.15
N THR A 300 2.51 6.00 0.98
CA THR A 300 2.28 4.58 0.78
C THR A 300 1.12 4.04 1.63
N GLU A 301 0.34 4.90 2.30
CA GLU A 301 -0.89 4.50 3.00
C GLU A 301 -2.05 4.33 2.01
N PHE A 302 -2.18 3.16 1.40
CA PHE A 302 -3.10 2.95 0.28
C PHE A 302 -4.57 2.67 0.71
N LEU A 303 -5.51 3.04 -0.16
CA LEU A 303 -6.90 2.57 -0.10
C LEU A 303 -6.96 1.12 -0.53
N HIS A 304 -6.77 0.16 0.38
CA HIS A 304 -6.84 -1.25 0.02
C HIS A 304 -8.25 -1.84 0.18
N HIS A 305 -9.29 -1.00 0.23
CA HIS A 305 -10.68 -1.45 0.22
C HIS A 305 -11.07 -2.10 -1.12
N LYS A 306 -12.00 -3.05 -1.05
CA LYS A 306 -12.80 -3.56 -2.19
C LYS A 306 -14.22 -3.65 -1.69
N PHE A 307 -15.04 -2.67 -2.06
CA PHE A 307 -16.35 -2.46 -1.47
C PHE A 307 -17.32 -1.98 -2.55
N LEU A 308 -18.47 -2.63 -2.65
CA LEU A 308 -19.57 -2.26 -3.52
C LEU A 308 -20.88 -2.41 -2.74
N LEU A 309 -21.45 -1.28 -2.30
CA LEU A 309 -22.74 -1.23 -1.61
C LEU A 309 -23.79 -0.61 -2.55
N ALA A 310 -24.83 -1.38 -2.87
CA ALA A 310 -25.98 -0.91 -3.63
C ALA A 310 -27.18 -0.73 -2.71
N ASP A 311 -27.83 0.43 -2.83
CA ASP A 311 -29.08 0.81 -2.13
C ASP A 311 -29.05 0.59 -0.61
N ARG A 312 -27.85 0.55 -0.01
CA ARG A 312 -27.60 0.17 1.39
C ARG A 312 -28.17 -1.20 1.78
N ARG A 313 -28.44 -2.06 0.79
CA ARG A 313 -29.13 -3.35 0.92
C ARG A 313 -28.39 -4.52 0.32
N THR A 314 -27.43 -4.30 -0.55
CA THR A 314 -26.60 -5.38 -1.08
C THR A 314 -25.14 -4.96 -1.01
N LEU A 315 -24.31 -5.78 -0.38
CA LEU A 315 -22.89 -5.55 -0.26
C LEU A 315 -22.12 -6.67 -0.97
N ILE A 316 -21.22 -6.32 -1.87
CA ILE A 316 -20.16 -7.22 -2.36
C ILE A 316 -18.81 -6.66 -1.91
N LEU A 317 -17.99 -7.50 -1.31
CA LEU A 317 -16.61 -7.19 -0.92
C LEU A 317 -15.73 -8.44 -0.95
N GLY A 318 -14.42 -8.26 -0.83
CA GLY A 318 -13.48 -9.37 -0.79
C GLY A 318 -12.07 -8.92 -1.14
N GLY A 319 -11.32 -9.76 -1.86
CA GLY A 319 -9.99 -9.41 -2.32
C GLY A 319 -9.94 -8.79 -3.73
N ARG A 320 -11.01 -8.90 -4.54
CA ARG A 320 -10.97 -8.54 -5.97
C ARG A 320 -11.06 -7.03 -6.23
N ASN A 321 -9.99 -6.49 -6.82
CA ASN A 321 -10.01 -5.18 -7.47
C ASN A 321 -10.80 -5.20 -8.78
N MET A 322 -10.96 -4.03 -9.42
CA MET A 322 -11.54 -3.93 -10.76
C MET A 322 -10.44 -3.85 -11.82
N ALA A 323 -10.13 -5.00 -12.41
CA ALA A 323 -9.31 -5.16 -13.61
C ALA A 323 -9.52 -6.56 -14.21
N ASP A 324 -9.16 -6.76 -15.46
CA ASP A 324 -9.29 -8.01 -16.23
C ASP A 324 -8.62 -9.18 -15.51
N ALA A 325 -7.46 -8.95 -14.90
CA ALA A 325 -6.72 -9.91 -14.10
C ALA A 325 -7.54 -10.53 -12.95
N TYR A 326 -8.58 -9.85 -12.46
CA TYR A 326 -9.44 -10.30 -11.36
C TYR A 326 -10.79 -10.84 -11.84
N HIS A 327 -11.17 -10.61 -13.09
CA HIS A 327 -12.54 -10.85 -13.54
C HIS A 327 -12.63 -11.65 -14.84
N MET A 328 -11.49 -11.97 -15.43
CA MET A 328 -11.41 -12.78 -16.63
C MET A 328 -10.66 -14.09 -16.38
N ARG A 329 -10.89 -15.04 -17.29
CA ARG A 329 -10.11 -16.28 -17.44
C ARG A 329 -8.93 -16.02 -18.41
N PRO A 330 -7.87 -16.84 -18.37
CA PRO A 330 -6.76 -16.71 -19.32
C PRO A 330 -7.27 -16.73 -20.76
N GLY A 331 -6.82 -15.77 -21.56
CA GLY A 331 -7.24 -15.65 -22.97
C GLY A 331 -6.62 -14.44 -23.65
N PRO A 332 -6.92 -14.20 -24.94
CA PRO A 332 -6.31 -13.13 -25.73
C PRO A 332 -6.52 -11.71 -25.17
N LEU A 333 -7.57 -11.51 -24.38
CA LEU A 333 -7.88 -10.24 -23.72
C LEU A 333 -7.23 -10.10 -22.33
N ALA A 334 -6.79 -11.20 -21.72
CA ALA A 334 -6.19 -11.23 -20.39
C ALA A 334 -4.81 -11.89 -20.48
N ASP A 335 -3.83 -11.13 -20.99
CA ASP A 335 -2.47 -11.57 -21.29
C ASP A 335 -1.49 -11.49 -20.10
N LYS A 336 -1.91 -10.88 -18.98
CA LYS A 336 -1.13 -10.74 -17.75
C LYS A 336 -1.42 -11.88 -16.76
N TYR A 337 -1.33 -11.56 -15.46
CA TYR A 337 -1.65 -12.46 -14.38
C TYR A 337 -3.16 -12.68 -14.27
N ILE A 338 -3.58 -13.89 -13.93
CA ILE A 338 -4.94 -14.19 -13.49
C ILE A 338 -4.91 -14.46 -11.99
N PHE A 339 -5.61 -13.61 -11.25
CA PHE A 339 -5.69 -13.69 -9.81
C PHE A 339 -6.81 -14.62 -9.35
N MET A 340 -6.45 -15.56 -8.48
CA MET A 340 -7.43 -16.37 -7.75
C MET A 340 -7.77 -15.67 -6.44
N ASP A 341 -9.03 -15.28 -6.30
CA ASP A 341 -9.48 -14.45 -5.19
C ASP A 341 -10.86 -14.87 -4.68
N THR A 342 -11.29 -14.32 -3.55
CA THR A 342 -12.54 -14.66 -2.89
C THR A 342 -13.30 -13.39 -2.51
N ASP A 343 -14.51 -13.29 -3.03
CA ASP A 343 -15.48 -12.26 -2.66
C ASP A 343 -16.64 -12.88 -1.87
N VAL A 344 -17.42 -12.04 -1.22
CA VAL A 344 -18.67 -12.40 -0.55
C VAL A 344 -19.76 -11.43 -0.99
N ALA A 345 -20.91 -11.98 -1.36
CA ALA A 345 -22.13 -11.24 -1.67
C ALA A 345 -23.12 -11.37 -0.51
N LEU A 346 -23.59 -10.23 -0.01
CA LEU A 346 -24.43 -10.10 1.17
C LEU A 346 -25.68 -9.28 0.82
N PRO A 347 -26.74 -9.92 0.30
CA PRO A 347 -28.08 -9.33 0.26
C PRO A 347 -28.61 -9.17 1.69
N LEU A 348 -29.07 -7.98 2.03
CA LEU A 348 -29.54 -7.60 3.36
C LEU A 348 -31.07 -7.54 3.38
N ARG A 349 -31.67 -8.02 4.48
CA ARG A 349 -33.11 -8.01 4.73
C ARG A 349 -33.65 -6.61 5.04
N ALA A 350 -32.77 -5.70 5.44
CA ALA A 350 -33.08 -4.32 5.78
C ALA A 350 -31.89 -3.41 5.45
N ASP A 351 -32.15 -2.11 5.38
CA ASP A 351 -31.12 -1.10 5.21
C ASP A 351 -30.04 -1.23 6.29
N ALA A 352 -28.77 -1.12 5.89
CA ALA A 352 -27.62 -1.14 6.80
C ALA A 352 -26.94 0.23 6.87
N PRO A 353 -27.48 1.18 7.66
CA PRO A 353 -26.91 2.53 7.77
C PRO A 353 -25.49 2.53 8.32
N ALA A 354 -25.10 1.54 9.13
CA ALA A 354 -23.74 1.42 9.64
C ALA A 354 -22.70 1.15 8.53
N LEU A 355 -23.06 0.41 7.47
CA LEU A 355 -22.19 0.18 6.31
C LEU A 355 -22.02 1.47 5.51
N ALA A 356 -23.12 2.18 5.23
CA ALA A 356 -23.07 3.48 4.58
C ALA A 356 -22.26 4.50 5.40
N ALA A 357 -22.44 4.54 6.71
CA ALA A 357 -21.67 5.39 7.62
C ALA A 357 -20.17 5.05 7.59
N SER A 358 -19.82 3.78 7.38
CA SER A 358 -18.43 3.34 7.28
C SER A 358 -17.77 3.86 6.00
N PHE A 359 -18.46 3.73 4.87
CA PHE A 359 -18.06 4.38 3.62
C PHE A 359 -17.97 5.91 3.77
N ASP A 360 -18.95 6.54 4.43
CA ASP A 360 -19.01 7.99 4.63
C ASP A 360 -17.83 8.53 5.44
N ARG A 361 -17.30 7.76 6.41
CA ARG A 361 -16.10 8.14 7.17
C ARG A 361 -14.88 8.30 6.27
N LEU A 362 -14.66 7.36 5.33
CA LEU A 362 -13.57 7.45 4.35
C LEU A 362 -13.87 8.54 3.32
N TRP A 363 -15.07 8.53 2.73
CA TRP A 363 -15.49 9.47 1.71
C TRP A 363 -15.32 10.93 2.13
N ASN A 364 -15.59 11.24 3.40
CA ASN A 364 -15.51 12.59 3.96
C ASN A 364 -14.19 12.88 4.71
N LEU A 365 -13.20 11.98 4.66
CA LEU A 365 -11.89 12.20 5.28
C LEU A 365 -11.07 13.21 4.49
N GLN A 366 -11.37 14.50 4.64
CA GLN A 366 -10.73 15.60 3.89
C GLN A 366 -9.20 15.65 4.04
N ALA A 367 -8.65 15.06 5.09
CA ALA A 367 -7.22 14.94 5.31
C ALA A 367 -6.51 14.06 4.27
N MET A 368 -7.20 13.09 3.66
CA MET A 368 -6.63 12.16 2.69
C MET A 368 -7.43 12.04 1.40
N VAL A 369 -8.70 12.45 1.39
CA VAL A 369 -9.61 12.31 0.25
C VAL A 369 -9.89 13.67 -0.38
N ALA A 370 -9.71 13.76 -1.70
CA ALA A 370 -10.04 14.93 -2.51
C ALA A 370 -11.02 14.59 -3.64
N PRO A 371 -11.94 15.51 -4.01
CA PRO A 371 -12.65 15.46 -5.28
C PRO A 371 -11.70 15.51 -6.48
N LEU A 372 -12.11 14.91 -7.59
CA LEU A 372 -11.35 14.96 -8.85
C LEU A 372 -11.01 16.39 -9.30
N ALA A 373 -11.96 17.32 -9.16
CA ALA A 373 -11.75 18.73 -9.47
C ALA A 373 -10.63 19.37 -8.64
N GLU A 374 -10.53 19.03 -7.35
CA GLU A 374 -9.45 19.53 -6.48
C GLU A 374 -8.11 18.95 -6.91
N VAL A 375 -8.06 17.65 -7.23
CA VAL A 375 -6.85 16.98 -7.73
C VAL A 375 -6.30 17.68 -8.97
N ARG A 376 -7.16 17.95 -9.95
CA ARG A 376 -6.74 18.63 -11.18
C ARG A 376 -6.20 20.04 -10.95
N GLN A 377 -6.63 20.73 -9.90
CA GLN A 377 -6.15 22.08 -9.61
C GLN A 377 -4.73 22.08 -9.03
N HIS A 378 -4.42 21.16 -8.11
CA HIS A 378 -3.13 21.14 -7.43
C HIS A 378 -2.12 20.17 -8.05
N ALA A 379 -2.55 19.23 -8.89
CA ALA A 379 -1.71 18.34 -9.68
C ALA A 379 -2.40 18.11 -11.06
N PRO A 380 -2.31 19.11 -11.98
CA PRO A 380 -2.90 18.99 -13.31
C PRO A 380 -2.12 18.01 -14.19
N ASN A 381 -2.80 17.09 -14.86
CA ASN A 381 -2.16 16.13 -15.78
C ASN A 381 -2.00 16.65 -17.22
N ASP A 382 -2.39 17.89 -17.51
CA ASP A 382 -2.39 18.43 -18.87
C ASP A 382 -1.02 18.38 -19.56
N LEU A 383 0.03 18.82 -18.86
CA LEU A 383 1.39 18.76 -19.39
C LEU A 383 1.90 17.33 -19.51
N LEU A 384 1.53 16.46 -18.58
CA LEU A 384 1.88 15.05 -18.60
C LEU A 384 1.27 14.35 -19.83
N MET A 385 -0.01 14.60 -20.11
CA MET A 385 -0.71 14.04 -21.27
C MET A 385 -0.22 14.63 -22.60
N ASN A 386 0.28 15.87 -22.58
CA ASN A 386 0.85 16.55 -23.73
C ASN A 386 2.38 16.47 -23.80
N PHE A 387 3.03 15.62 -22.99
CA PHE A 387 4.50 15.65 -22.90
C PHE A 387 5.20 15.37 -24.23
N LYS A 388 4.62 14.48 -25.06
CA LYS A 388 5.12 14.22 -26.43
C LYS A 388 5.10 15.46 -27.32
N VAL A 389 4.11 16.34 -27.14
CA VAL A 389 4.03 17.62 -27.85
C VAL A 389 5.18 18.52 -27.45
N LEU A 390 5.53 18.55 -26.16
CA LEU A 390 6.69 19.33 -25.67
C LEU A 390 8.01 18.79 -26.20
N THR A 391 8.20 17.47 -26.20
CA THR A 391 9.41 16.86 -26.75
C THR A 391 9.53 17.13 -28.25
N ALA A 392 8.42 17.08 -28.99
CA ALA A 392 8.39 17.42 -30.41
C ALA A 392 8.67 18.92 -30.65
N ALA A 393 8.11 19.81 -29.81
CA ALA A 393 8.37 21.24 -29.85
C ALA A 393 9.86 21.54 -29.64
N GLN A 394 10.50 20.92 -28.65
CA GLN A 394 11.94 21.07 -28.40
C GLN A 394 12.77 20.65 -29.62
N ALA A 395 12.43 19.52 -30.25
CA ALA A 395 13.13 19.06 -31.45
C ALA A 395 12.94 20.01 -32.65
N ALA A 396 11.76 20.61 -32.79
CA ALA A 396 11.43 21.52 -33.88
C ALA A 396 11.96 22.96 -33.70
N CYS A 397 12.22 23.38 -32.47
CA CYS A 397 12.48 24.78 -32.11
C CYS A 397 13.88 24.99 -31.50
N ASP A 398 14.94 24.67 -32.27
CA ASP A 398 16.34 24.81 -31.87
C ASP A 398 16.65 24.19 -30.49
N ALA A 399 16.31 22.91 -30.33
CA ALA A 399 16.45 22.17 -29.06
C ALA A 399 15.69 22.81 -27.87
N GLY A 400 14.72 23.68 -28.15
CA GLY A 400 13.94 24.42 -27.15
C GLY A 400 14.48 25.81 -26.81
N ARG A 401 15.56 26.28 -27.46
CA ARG A 401 16.12 27.62 -27.25
C ARG A 401 15.27 28.74 -27.83
N ASP A 402 14.53 28.49 -28.91
CA ASP A 402 13.53 29.42 -29.42
C ASP A 402 12.21 29.25 -28.65
N THR A 403 12.11 29.94 -27.52
CA THR A 403 10.93 29.89 -26.62
C THR A 403 9.64 30.32 -27.32
N ALA A 404 9.72 31.32 -28.21
CA ALA A 404 8.55 31.78 -28.97
C ALA A 404 8.09 30.74 -30.01
N CYS A 405 9.02 29.99 -30.60
CA CYS A 405 8.68 28.83 -31.43
C CYS A 405 8.05 27.71 -30.61
N VAL A 406 8.62 27.37 -29.45
CA VAL A 406 8.09 26.33 -28.56
C VAL A 406 6.66 26.67 -28.14
N ASP A 407 6.41 27.90 -27.71
CA ASP A 407 5.08 28.33 -27.28
C ASP A 407 4.06 28.23 -28.41
N ARG A 408 4.39 28.70 -29.63
CA ARG A 408 3.51 28.56 -30.80
C ARG A 408 3.31 27.11 -31.22
N TYR A 409 4.32 26.25 -31.10
CA TYR A 409 4.22 24.84 -31.42
C TYR A 409 3.27 24.15 -30.42
N VAL A 410 3.50 24.37 -29.12
CA VAL A 410 2.65 23.81 -28.07
C VAL A 410 1.23 24.31 -28.24
N GLU A 411 0.99 25.61 -28.39
CA GLU A 411 -0.36 26.16 -28.58
C GLU A 411 -1.13 25.50 -29.74
N ARG A 412 -0.45 25.21 -30.87
CA ARG A 412 -1.06 24.57 -32.04
C ARG A 412 -1.33 23.08 -31.88
N HIS A 413 -0.48 22.38 -31.11
CA HIS A 413 -0.48 20.93 -31.02
C HIS A 413 -0.98 20.40 -29.67
N PHE A 414 -1.27 21.29 -28.71
CA PHE A 414 -1.79 20.94 -27.41
C PHE A 414 -3.19 20.37 -27.53
N VAL A 415 -3.39 19.21 -26.92
CA VAL A 415 -4.68 18.52 -26.90
C VAL A 415 -5.43 18.93 -25.63
N PRO A 416 -6.51 19.72 -25.74
CA PRO A 416 -7.29 20.16 -24.58
C PRO A 416 -8.03 18.99 -23.94
N LEU A 417 -8.38 19.14 -22.65
CA LEU A 417 -9.05 18.10 -21.87
C LEU A 417 -10.31 17.54 -22.55
N GLU A 418 -11.13 18.40 -23.17
CA GLU A 418 -12.33 17.97 -23.89
C GLU A 418 -12.02 16.97 -25.01
N ALA A 419 -10.99 17.23 -25.83
CA ALA A 419 -10.57 16.33 -26.88
C ALA A 419 -9.97 15.02 -26.34
N ARG A 420 -9.23 15.09 -25.21
CA ARG A 420 -8.71 13.89 -24.53
C ARG A 420 -9.83 13.03 -23.95
N MET A 421 -10.86 13.65 -23.37
CA MET A 421 -12.05 12.97 -22.86
C MET A 421 -12.89 12.35 -23.98
N ALA A 422 -12.98 12.99 -25.15
CA ALA A 422 -13.60 12.38 -26.33
C ALA A 422 -12.86 11.10 -26.76
N ALA A 423 -11.52 11.13 -26.81
CA ALA A 423 -10.70 9.97 -27.13
C ALA A 423 -10.83 8.83 -26.09
N VAL A 424 -10.96 9.17 -24.80
CA VAL A 424 -11.31 8.18 -23.76
C VAL A 424 -12.66 7.54 -24.08
N GLY A 425 -13.66 8.35 -24.44
CA GLY A 425 -14.98 7.85 -24.82
C GLY A 425 -14.90 6.84 -25.97
N ASP A 426 -14.17 7.17 -27.05
CA ASP A 426 -13.99 6.28 -28.19
C ASP A 426 -13.29 4.96 -27.78
N ALA A 427 -12.25 5.05 -26.95
CA ALA A 427 -11.54 3.89 -26.44
C ALA A 427 -12.43 2.98 -25.57
N HIS A 428 -13.25 3.57 -24.68
CA HIS A 428 -14.20 2.85 -23.85
C HIS A 428 -15.23 2.08 -24.69
N HIS A 429 -15.80 2.71 -25.73
CA HIS A 429 -16.73 2.02 -26.63
C HIS A 429 -16.05 0.86 -27.36
N ALA A 430 -14.81 1.05 -27.83
CA ALA A 430 -14.05 -0.01 -28.48
C ALA A 430 -13.75 -1.19 -27.52
N GLN A 431 -13.35 -0.90 -26.28
CA GLN A 431 -13.16 -1.92 -25.24
C GLN A 431 -14.46 -2.68 -24.96
N LEU A 432 -15.60 -1.99 -24.81
CA LEU A 432 -16.88 -2.62 -24.54
C LEU A 432 -17.30 -3.57 -25.67
N GLN A 433 -17.18 -3.13 -26.92
CA GLN A 433 -17.49 -3.96 -28.09
C GLN A 433 -16.59 -5.19 -28.14
N ARG A 434 -15.29 -5.02 -27.89
CA ARG A 434 -14.34 -6.11 -27.89
C ARG A 434 -14.58 -7.09 -26.74
N HIS A 435 -14.88 -6.59 -25.54
CA HIS A 435 -15.25 -7.43 -24.40
C HIS A 435 -16.47 -8.30 -24.74
N ALA A 436 -17.52 -7.71 -25.30
CA ALA A 436 -18.74 -8.43 -25.67
C ALA A 436 -18.53 -9.46 -26.80
N ALA A 437 -17.67 -9.16 -27.77
CA ALA A 437 -17.39 -10.04 -28.89
C ALA A 437 -16.42 -11.19 -28.53
N ASP A 438 -15.33 -10.87 -27.85
CA ASP A 438 -14.17 -11.76 -27.70
C ASP A 438 -14.15 -12.48 -26.33
N TYR A 439 -14.89 -11.98 -25.33
CA TYR A 439 -14.96 -12.61 -24.00
C TYR A 439 -16.34 -13.22 -23.74
N GLN A 440 -16.35 -14.54 -23.52
CA GLN A 440 -17.54 -15.28 -23.11
C GLN A 440 -17.35 -15.76 -21.66
N PRO A 441 -18.02 -15.14 -20.68
CA PRO A 441 -17.99 -15.61 -19.30
C PRO A 441 -18.50 -17.05 -19.23
N ALA A 442 -17.78 -17.93 -18.53
CA ALA A 442 -18.26 -19.28 -18.25
C ALA A 442 -17.97 -19.60 -16.78
N PRO A 443 -18.85 -19.16 -15.86
CA PRO A 443 -18.67 -19.43 -14.44
C PRO A 443 -18.62 -20.93 -14.21
N THR A 444 -17.54 -21.40 -13.57
CA THR A 444 -17.29 -22.84 -13.39
C THR A 444 -17.54 -23.32 -11.96
N GLY A 445 -17.55 -22.40 -11.00
CA GLY A 445 -17.79 -22.68 -9.58
C GLY A 445 -19.21 -22.31 -9.14
N THR A 446 -19.83 -23.18 -8.32
CA THR A 446 -21.03 -22.81 -7.57
C THR A 446 -20.63 -21.95 -6.37
N PRO A 447 -21.27 -20.80 -6.13
CA PRO A 447 -21.09 -20.03 -4.90
C PRO A 447 -21.30 -20.88 -3.65
N LEU A 448 -20.52 -20.63 -2.60
CA LEU A 448 -20.71 -21.32 -1.33
C LEU A 448 -21.76 -20.57 -0.50
N ALA A 449 -22.83 -21.25 -0.10
CA ALA A 449 -23.83 -20.68 0.80
C ALA A 449 -23.23 -20.46 2.20
N VAL A 450 -23.61 -19.35 2.83
CA VAL A 450 -23.33 -19.09 4.24
C VAL A 450 -24.44 -19.67 5.11
N ASP A 451 -24.08 -20.29 6.24
CA ASP A 451 -25.03 -20.92 7.16
C ASP A 451 -26.14 -19.93 7.60
N PRO A 452 -27.43 -20.31 7.59
CA PRO A 452 -28.54 -19.40 7.92
C PRO A 452 -28.49 -18.80 9.34
N GLY A 453 -27.78 -19.45 10.26
CA GLY A 453 -27.58 -19.00 11.64
C GLY A 453 -26.28 -18.22 11.87
N ALA A 454 -25.44 -18.04 10.83
CA ALA A 454 -24.17 -17.36 10.98
C ALA A 454 -24.35 -15.87 11.27
N GLU A 455 -23.54 -15.35 12.19
CA GLU A 455 -23.48 -13.91 12.46
C GLU A 455 -22.39 -13.26 11.60
N ILE A 456 -22.72 -12.19 10.87
CA ILE A 456 -21.78 -11.52 9.97
C ILE A 456 -21.47 -10.10 10.46
N PHE A 457 -20.20 -9.80 10.65
CA PHE A 457 -19.72 -8.50 11.12
C PHE A 457 -18.72 -7.90 10.14
N TYR A 458 -18.87 -6.62 9.85
CA TYR A 458 -17.96 -5.86 8.98
C TYR A 458 -16.87 -5.19 9.82
N PHE A 459 -15.62 -5.32 9.37
CA PHE A 459 -14.44 -4.76 10.02
C PHE A 459 -13.60 -3.95 9.04
N GLU A 460 -12.94 -2.92 9.57
CA GLU A 460 -12.00 -2.09 8.83
C GLU A 460 -10.66 -2.00 9.57
N ASN A 461 -9.57 -1.99 8.81
CA ASN A 461 -8.35 -1.33 9.24
C ASN A 461 -8.39 0.08 8.67
N LEU A 462 -8.27 1.09 9.53
CA LEU A 462 -8.26 2.48 9.12
C LEU A 462 -6.88 3.10 9.40
N PRO A 463 -6.50 4.17 8.68
CA PRO A 463 -5.33 4.98 8.97
C PRO A 463 -5.66 6.15 9.90
N PHE A 464 -6.78 6.11 10.61
CA PHE A 464 -7.18 7.12 11.57
C PHE A 464 -7.95 6.49 12.74
N ALA A 465 -7.79 7.07 13.91
CA ALA A 465 -8.54 6.78 15.12
C ALA A 465 -8.98 8.12 15.74
N ASP A 466 -10.22 8.18 16.22
CA ASP A 466 -10.80 9.38 16.84
C ASP A 466 -10.67 10.65 15.98
N GLY A 467 -10.88 10.51 14.67
CA GLY A 467 -10.79 11.60 13.69
C GLY A 467 -9.37 12.10 13.42
N LYS A 468 -8.35 11.47 14.03
CA LYS A 468 -6.93 11.81 13.84
C LYS A 468 -6.24 10.69 13.08
N ARG A 469 -5.35 11.08 12.18
CA ARG A 469 -4.51 10.10 11.46
C ARG A 469 -3.65 9.32 12.44
N VAL A 470 -3.60 8.00 12.26
CA VAL A 470 -2.77 7.08 13.03
C VAL A 470 -1.85 6.33 12.09
N TYR A 471 -0.57 6.38 12.43
CA TYR A 471 0.49 5.84 11.61
C TYR A 471 0.78 4.41 12.06
N GLY A 472 0.33 3.41 11.29
CA GLY A 472 0.47 1.99 11.63
C GLY A 472 0.08 1.66 13.07
N ALA A 473 0.67 0.63 13.68
CA ALA A 473 0.39 0.28 15.06
C ALA A 473 1.65 -0.16 15.82
N ARG A 474 1.75 0.23 17.10
CA ARG A 474 2.77 -0.29 18.01
C ARG A 474 2.45 -1.72 18.41
N HIS A 475 3.47 -2.44 18.90
CA HIS A 475 3.32 -3.79 19.41
C HIS A 475 2.19 -3.87 20.45
N ASN A 476 1.27 -4.82 20.28
CA ASN A 476 0.03 -4.99 21.05
C ASN A 476 -0.94 -3.79 21.13
N GLN A 477 -0.85 -2.80 20.24
CA GLN A 477 -1.76 -1.64 20.20
C GLN A 477 -2.64 -1.60 18.94
N ALA A 478 -2.84 -2.74 18.27
CA ALA A 478 -3.58 -2.82 17.01
C ALA A 478 -4.97 -2.16 17.09
N ALA A 479 -5.78 -2.51 18.10
CA ALA A 479 -7.12 -1.92 18.30
C ALA A 479 -7.07 -0.40 18.52
N ALA A 480 -6.18 0.06 19.42
CA ALA A 480 -6.01 1.48 19.70
C ALA A 480 -5.49 2.29 18.50
N SER A 481 -4.96 1.62 17.48
CA SER A 481 -4.46 2.22 16.24
C SER A 481 -5.37 1.94 15.03
N ALA A 482 -6.65 1.62 15.28
CA ALA A 482 -7.64 1.33 14.25
C ALA A 482 -7.27 0.18 13.29
N LYS A 483 -6.44 -0.78 13.75
CA LYS A 483 -6.11 -2.02 13.04
C LYS A 483 -6.96 -3.19 13.55
N HIS A 484 -8.27 -3.04 13.42
CA HIS A 484 -9.27 -3.92 14.06
C HIS A 484 -9.30 -5.34 13.46
N ILE A 485 -9.01 -5.50 12.17
CA ILE A 485 -8.95 -6.82 11.53
C ILE A 485 -7.83 -7.65 12.17
N GLN A 486 -6.66 -7.04 12.42
CA GLN A 486 -5.56 -7.75 13.07
C GLN A 486 -5.87 -8.09 14.53
N ALA A 487 -6.54 -7.19 15.26
CA ALA A 487 -6.97 -7.47 16.62
C ALA A 487 -7.97 -8.63 16.69
N LEU A 488 -8.91 -8.68 15.73
CA LEU A 488 -9.85 -9.78 15.55
C LEU A 488 -9.13 -11.11 15.28
N TRP A 489 -8.22 -11.16 14.31
CA TRP A 489 -7.51 -12.40 13.97
C TRP A 489 -6.73 -12.97 15.14
N ARG A 490 -6.08 -12.12 15.94
CA ARG A 490 -5.36 -12.55 17.14
C ARG A 490 -6.31 -13.13 18.19
N ALA A 491 -7.45 -12.48 18.42
CA ALA A 491 -8.45 -12.98 19.35
C ALA A 491 -9.07 -14.30 18.87
N ALA A 492 -9.35 -14.43 17.58
CA ALA A 492 -9.91 -15.64 16.98
C ALA A 492 -8.91 -16.81 17.03
N LEU A 493 -7.64 -16.59 16.70
CA LEU A 493 -6.57 -17.58 16.84
C LEU A 493 -6.47 -18.10 18.27
N GLN A 494 -6.44 -17.19 19.26
CA GLN A 494 -6.36 -17.60 20.68
C GLN A 494 -7.63 -18.30 21.15
N ALA A 495 -8.81 -17.90 20.66
CA ALA A 495 -10.06 -18.56 20.96
C ALA A 495 -10.10 -20.00 20.43
N VAL A 496 -9.60 -20.24 19.22
CA VAL A 496 -9.44 -21.59 18.68
C VAL A 496 -8.53 -22.40 19.59
N CYS A 497 -7.34 -21.91 19.94
CA CYS A 497 -6.41 -22.63 20.81
C CYS A 497 -7.00 -22.96 22.20
N ALA A 498 -7.81 -22.06 22.77
CA ALA A 498 -8.37 -22.21 24.11
C ALA A 498 -9.51 -23.23 24.23
N GLN A 499 -10.09 -23.69 23.11
CA GLN A 499 -11.12 -24.74 23.15
C GLN A 499 -10.51 -26.07 23.64
N ALA A 500 -11.21 -26.76 24.53
CA ALA A 500 -10.69 -27.93 25.26
C ALA A 500 -11.47 -29.23 24.97
N ASP A 501 -12.30 -29.26 23.93
CA ASP A 501 -13.21 -30.37 23.61
C ASP A 501 -12.51 -31.59 22.98
N GLY A 502 -11.21 -31.50 22.69
CA GLY A 502 -10.43 -32.57 22.09
C GLY A 502 -10.72 -32.82 20.60
N ALA A 503 -11.63 -32.06 19.99
CA ALA A 503 -11.91 -32.16 18.57
C ALA A 503 -10.76 -31.56 17.73
N PRO A 504 -10.39 -32.19 16.60
CA PRO A 504 -9.49 -31.58 15.63
C PRO A 504 -10.04 -30.23 15.16
N ARG A 505 -9.23 -29.19 15.29
CA ARG A 505 -9.58 -27.81 14.89
C ARG A 505 -8.57 -27.32 13.87
N GLN A 506 -8.99 -26.36 13.04
CA GLN A 506 -8.13 -25.79 12.01
C GLN A 506 -8.04 -24.28 12.16
N ILE A 507 -6.83 -23.77 11.94
CA ILE A 507 -6.57 -22.39 11.58
C ILE A 507 -5.99 -22.41 10.18
N LEU A 508 -6.64 -21.77 9.22
CA LEU A 508 -6.12 -21.64 7.85
C LEU A 508 -5.87 -20.17 7.55
N LEU A 509 -4.63 -19.81 7.25
CA LEU A 509 -4.29 -18.52 6.67
C LEU A 509 -4.08 -18.71 5.17
N HIS A 510 -5.15 -18.59 4.38
CA HIS A 510 -5.10 -18.58 2.93
C HIS A 510 -4.92 -17.14 2.45
N ASN A 511 -3.66 -16.72 2.33
CA ASN A 511 -3.32 -15.32 2.09
C ASN A 511 -2.21 -15.20 1.04
N ALA A 512 -2.39 -14.27 0.10
CA ALA A 512 -1.43 -14.01 -0.97
C ALA A 512 -0.02 -13.65 -0.48
N TYR A 513 0.08 -12.93 0.64
CA TYR A 513 1.34 -12.45 1.19
C TYR A 513 1.43 -12.71 2.71
N LEU A 514 2.49 -13.39 3.13
CA LEU A 514 2.69 -13.86 4.52
C LEU A 514 3.94 -13.27 5.18
N PHE A 515 4.14 -11.95 5.12
CA PHE A 515 5.19 -11.30 5.92
C PHE A 515 4.62 -10.82 7.26
N LEU A 516 4.38 -11.76 8.16
CA LEU A 516 3.57 -11.61 9.36
C LEU A 516 3.98 -10.40 10.22
N PRO A 517 3.03 -9.52 10.60
CA PRO A 517 3.29 -8.48 11.59
C PRO A 517 3.76 -9.07 12.92
N ALA A 518 4.60 -8.34 13.68
CA ALA A 518 5.25 -8.88 14.88
C ALA A 518 4.28 -9.51 15.90
N ASN A 519 3.11 -8.92 16.07
CA ASN A 519 2.06 -9.42 16.97
C ASN A 519 1.53 -10.79 16.54
N LEU A 520 1.29 -10.97 15.24
CA LEU A 520 0.76 -12.21 14.68
C LEU A 520 1.85 -13.28 14.61
N LEU A 521 3.08 -12.91 14.26
CA LEU A 521 4.24 -13.81 14.34
C LEU A 521 4.40 -14.39 15.75
N HIS A 522 4.36 -13.53 16.78
CA HIS A 522 4.47 -13.98 18.17
C HIS A 522 3.31 -14.91 18.57
N ASP A 523 2.07 -14.60 18.20
CA ASP A 523 0.93 -15.45 18.53
C ASP A 523 0.96 -16.82 17.81
N ILE A 524 1.42 -16.85 16.56
CA ILE A 524 1.62 -18.09 15.78
C ILE A 524 2.76 -18.92 16.38
N ALA A 525 3.91 -18.30 16.67
CA ALA A 525 5.04 -18.98 17.29
C ALA A 525 4.65 -19.59 18.65
N ALA A 526 3.95 -18.84 19.50
CA ALA A 526 3.50 -19.32 20.79
C ALA A 526 2.53 -20.50 20.71
N ALA A 527 1.70 -20.56 19.67
CA ALA A 527 0.82 -21.70 19.43
C ALA A 527 1.60 -22.93 18.92
N LEU A 528 2.65 -22.72 18.11
CA LEU A 528 3.43 -23.79 17.49
C LEU A 528 4.55 -24.35 18.39
N ASP A 529 5.08 -23.56 19.33
CA ASP A 529 6.06 -24.02 20.31
C ASP A 529 5.41 -24.56 21.60
N GLY A 530 4.09 -24.37 21.75
CA GLY A 530 3.31 -24.83 22.89
C GLY A 530 3.44 -23.96 24.15
N SER A 531 4.15 -22.82 24.10
CA SER A 531 4.15 -21.82 25.18
C SER A 531 2.76 -21.22 25.42
N ARG A 532 1.90 -21.25 24.39
CA ARG A 532 0.45 -21.15 24.51
C ARG A 532 -0.18 -22.50 24.15
N PRO A 533 -0.90 -23.16 25.08
CA PRO A 533 -1.62 -24.39 24.77
C PRO A 533 -2.56 -24.23 23.58
N CYS A 534 -2.34 -25.05 22.56
CA CYS A 534 -3.07 -25.09 21.29
C CYS A 534 -3.14 -26.54 20.73
N ARG A 535 -3.18 -27.53 21.63
CA ARG A 535 -3.23 -28.95 21.28
C ARG A 535 -4.44 -29.29 20.41
N GLY A 536 -4.24 -30.15 19.40
CA GLY A 536 -5.31 -30.61 18.50
C GLY A 536 -5.73 -29.58 17.44
N VAL A 537 -4.95 -28.50 17.30
CA VAL A 537 -5.14 -27.51 16.24
C VAL A 537 -4.11 -27.74 15.13
N THR A 538 -4.57 -27.76 13.88
CA THR A 538 -3.70 -27.68 12.69
C THR A 538 -3.70 -26.26 12.17
N LEU A 539 -2.54 -25.60 12.18
CA LEU A 539 -2.31 -24.28 11.61
C LEU A 539 -1.74 -24.45 10.20
N THR A 540 -2.53 -24.10 9.19
CA THR A 540 -2.14 -24.14 7.78
C THR A 540 -1.85 -22.73 7.27
N LEU A 541 -0.65 -22.52 6.75
CA LEU A 541 -0.23 -21.34 6.01
C LEU A 541 -0.23 -21.68 4.52
N LEU A 542 -1.09 -21.04 3.73
CA LEU A 542 -1.18 -21.25 2.29
C LEU A 542 -0.95 -19.93 1.54
N THR A 543 0.11 -19.86 0.73
CA THR A 543 0.57 -18.64 0.05
C THR A 543 1.12 -18.91 -1.34
N ASN A 544 1.50 -17.86 -2.07
CA ASN A 544 2.30 -17.97 -3.30
C ASN A 544 3.74 -18.42 -3.02
N SER A 545 4.31 -19.19 -3.95
CA SER A 545 5.76 -19.34 -4.08
C SER A 545 6.40 -18.08 -4.71
N LEU A 546 7.72 -17.97 -4.66
CA LEU A 546 8.47 -16.90 -5.35
C LEU A 546 8.23 -16.86 -6.87
N ALA A 547 7.84 -17.98 -7.49
CA ALA A 547 7.56 -18.04 -8.93
C ALA A 547 6.12 -17.63 -9.30
N THR A 548 5.22 -17.55 -8.32
CA THR A 548 3.78 -17.27 -8.54
C THR A 548 3.33 -15.95 -7.94
N THR A 549 4.13 -15.35 -7.07
CA THR A 549 3.86 -14.02 -6.50
C THR A 549 4.13 -12.92 -7.52
N ASP A 550 3.30 -11.89 -7.51
CA ASP A 550 3.51 -10.62 -8.20
C ASP A 550 4.31 -9.62 -7.34
N LEU A 551 4.57 -9.94 -6.06
CA LEU A 551 5.26 -9.08 -5.10
C LEU A 551 6.50 -9.76 -4.49
N ASN A 552 7.50 -10.02 -5.35
CA ASN A 552 8.72 -10.78 -5.03
C ASN A 552 9.48 -10.31 -3.77
N VAL A 553 9.54 -9.00 -3.53
CA VAL A 553 10.27 -8.45 -2.37
C VAL A 553 9.63 -8.85 -1.05
N VAL A 554 8.29 -8.87 -0.97
CA VAL A 554 7.59 -9.25 0.26
C VAL A 554 7.72 -10.73 0.54
N ASN A 555 7.56 -11.58 -0.48
CA ASN A 555 7.79 -13.02 -0.34
C ASN A 555 9.23 -13.33 0.05
N LEU A 556 10.21 -12.60 -0.48
CA LEU A 556 11.61 -12.77 -0.08
C LEU A 556 11.80 -12.51 1.42
N LEU A 557 11.26 -11.41 1.96
CA LEU A 557 11.34 -11.11 3.39
C LEU A 557 10.58 -12.15 4.24
N ALA A 558 9.43 -12.61 3.76
CA ALA A 558 8.65 -13.66 4.41
C ALA A 558 9.43 -14.97 4.54
N VAL A 559 10.18 -15.39 3.51
CA VAL A 559 11.01 -16.61 3.57
C VAL A 559 12.05 -16.54 4.71
N TRP A 560 12.68 -15.37 4.91
CA TRP A 560 13.62 -15.18 6.02
C TRP A 560 12.93 -15.14 7.40
N GLN A 561 11.72 -14.61 7.48
CA GLN A 561 10.90 -14.69 8.70
C GLN A 561 10.46 -16.13 9.00
N LEU A 562 10.06 -16.90 7.99
CA LEU A 562 9.70 -18.31 8.14
C LEU A 562 10.92 -19.18 8.49
N LYS A 563 12.11 -18.83 8.00
CA LYS A 563 13.38 -19.42 8.45
C LYS A 563 13.59 -19.20 9.94
N ALA A 564 13.40 -17.97 10.42
CA ALA A 564 13.48 -17.66 11.85
C ALA A 564 12.49 -18.49 12.67
N LEU A 565 11.24 -18.61 12.20
CA LEU A 565 10.22 -19.44 12.84
C LEU A 565 10.63 -20.91 12.90
N ALA A 566 11.11 -21.49 11.79
CA ALA A 566 11.56 -22.88 11.77
C ALA A 566 12.75 -23.12 12.73
N ASP A 567 13.70 -22.20 12.81
CA ASP A 567 14.81 -22.29 13.77
C ASP A 567 14.30 -22.23 15.22
N HIS A 568 13.33 -21.36 15.50
CA HIS A 568 12.66 -21.27 16.79
C HIS A 568 11.98 -22.57 17.18
N LEU A 569 11.21 -23.17 16.28
CA LEU A 569 10.52 -24.44 16.56
C LEU A 569 11.50 -25.60 16.78
N ARG A 570 12.62 -25.63 16.05
CA ARG A 570 13.67 -26.64 16.25
C ARG A 570 14.35 -26.53 17.61
N GLU A 571 14.59 -25.31 18.06
CA GLU A 571 15.21 -25.06 19.37
C GLU A 571 14.25 -25.27 20.54
N ALA A 572 12.98 -24.87 20.39
CA ALA A 572 11.95 -25.11 21.40
C ALA A 572 11.68 -26.60 21.60
N GLY A 573 11.84 -27.40 20.55
CA GLY A 573 11.58 -28.83 20.55
C GLY A 573 10.09 -29.16 20.46
N PRO A 574 9.74 -30.45 20.36
CA PRO A 574 8.34 -30.88 20.29
C PRO A 574 7.62 -30.63 21.61
N SER A 575 6.35 -30.23 21.54
CA SER A 575 5.47 -30.04 22.70
C SER A 575 4.10 -30.68 22.43
N ASP A 576 3.52 -31.35 23.41
CA ASP A 576 2.17 -31.91 23.32
C ASP A 576 1.07 -30.84 23.40
N GLN A 577 1.44 -29.65 23.86
CA GLN A 577 0.61 -28.45 23.89
C GLN A 577 0.63 -27.68 22.57
N ALA A 578 1.54 -28.00 21.65
CA ALA A 578 1.69 -27.27 20.39
C ALA A 578 0.60 -27.61 19.37
N ALA A 579 0.28 -26.64 18.53
CA ALA A 579 -0.42 -26.84 17.27
C ALA A 579 0.50 -27.50 16.23
N THR A 580 -0.09 -28.21 15.26
CA THR A 580 0.64 -28.76 14.11
C THR A 580 0.70 -27.75 12.97
N LEU A 581 1.87 -27.53 12.39
CA LEU A 581 2.05 -26.64 11.24
C LEU A 581 1.87 -27.39 9.91
N ARG A 582 1.20 -26.76 8.94
CA ARG A 582 1.27 -27.08 7.51
C ARG A 582 1.66 -25.80 6.75
N TYR A 583 2.73 -25.83 5.97
CA TYR A 583 3.15 -24.73 5.10
C TYR A 583 3.04 -25.14 3.64
N LEU A 584 2.18 -24.47 2.90
CA LEU A 584 1.77 -24.83 1.55
C LEU A 584 2.00 -23.66 0.59
N GLU A 585 2.53 -23.96 -0.60
CA GLU A 585 2.79 -22.95 -1.63
C GLU A 585 2.11 -23.27 -2.96
N TYR A 586 1.48 -22.27 -3.57
CA TYR A 586 1.05 -22.33 -4.97
C TYR A 586 2.26 -22.44 -5.90
N ARG A 587 2.14 -23.29 -6.92
CA ARG A 587 3.18 -23.55 -7.92
C ARG A 587 2.82 -22.95 -9.28
N PRO A 588 3.83 -22.56 -10.09
CA PRO A 588 3.59 -22.05 -11.44
C PRO A 588 2.96 -23.14 -12.32
N ARG A 589 2.20 -22.72 -13.33
CA ARG A 589 1.50 -23.62 -14.26
C ARG A 589 1.83 -23.29 -15.71
N ASP A 590 1.82 -24.31 -16.55
CA ASP A 590 1.88 -24.13 -17.99
C ASP A 590 0.57 -23.49 -18.50
N GLY A 591 0.68 -22.57 -19.47
CA GLY A 591 -0.48 -21.97 -20.13
C GLY A 591 -1.11 -20.76 -19.43
N GLY A 592 -0.47 -20.16 -18.42
CA GLY A 592 -0.89 -18.87 -17.87
C GLY A 592 -0.15 -18.45 -16.60
N ASN A 593 -0.06 -17.14 -16.36
CA ASN A 593 0.51 -16.58 -15.14
C ASN A 593 -0.56 -16.52 -14.03
N PHE A 594 -0.72 -17.60 -13.27
CA PHE A 594 -1.66 -17.62 -12.14
C PHE A 594 -1.00 -17.14 -10.86
N SER A 595 -1.72 -16.34 -10.07
CA SER A 595 -1.26 -15.89 -8.76
C SER A 595 -2.39 -15.95 -7.74
N LEU A 596 -2.11 -16.44 -6.54
CA LEU A 596 -3.04 -16.32 -5.42
C LEU A 596 -3.17 -14.84 -5.05
N HIS A 597 -4.41 -14.36 -4.96
CA HIS A 597 -4.70 -13.04 -4.42
C HIS A 597 -5.78 -13.08 -3.32
N SER A 598 -6.26 -14.26 -2.91
CA SER A 598 -7.21 -14.39 -1.81
C SER A 598 -6.61 -13.95 -0.45
N LYS A 599 -7.47 -13.45 0.43
CA LYS A 599 -7.18 -13.13 1.83
C LYS A 599 -8.29 -13.67 2.74
N VAL A 600 -8.29 -14.98 2.93
CA VAL A 600 -9.31 -15.72 3.69
C VAL A 600 -8.70 -16.47 4.86
N MET A 601 -9.21 -16.19 6.06
CA MET A 601 -8.70 -16.75 7.31
C MET A 601 -9.79 -17.60 7.95
N VAL A 602 -9.52 -18.87 8.25
CA VAL A 602 -10.43 -19.75 8.99
C VAL A 602 -9.93 -19.89 10.42
N PHE A 603 -10.85 -19.79 11.38
CA PHE A 603 -10.61 -19.97 12.80
C PHE A 603 -11.69 -20.90 13.40
N GLY A 604 -11.45 -22.21 13.37
CA GLY A 604 -12.45 -23.19 13.80
C GLY A 604 -13.71 -23.11 12.92
N ALA A 605 -14.85 -22.73 13.49
CA ALA A 605 -16.11 -22.54 12.76
C ALA A 605 -16.35 -21.10 12.26
N ASP A 606 -15.39 -20.20 12.47
CA ASP A 606 -15.46 -18.81 12.02
C ASP A 606 -14.56 -18.59 10.80
N ILE A 607 -14.94 -17.68 9.90
CA ILE A 607 -14.18 -17.33 8.70
C ILE A 607 -14.16 -15.83 8.45
N PHE A 608 -12.98 -15.30 8.11
CA PHE A 608 -12.80 -13.92 7.66
C PHE A 608 -12.54 -13.89 6.15
N ILE A 609 -13.22 -13.00 5.43
CA ILE A 609 -13.03 -12.77 3.98
C ILE A 609 -12.91 -11.27 3.76
N GLY A 610 -11.86 -10.82 3.07
CA GLY A 610 -11.67 -9.40 2.82
C GLY A 610 -10.41 -9.06 2.04
N SER A 611 -9.88 -7.87 2.31
CA SER A 611 -8.78 -7.27 1.57
C SER A 611 -7.47 -7.13 2.36
N SER A 612 -7.46 -7.51 3.64
CA SER A 612 -6.29 -7.42 4.52
C SER A 612 -5.32 -8.57 4.25
N ASN A 613 -4.09 -8.26 3.88
CA ASN A 613 -3.05 -9.29 3.80
C ASN A 613 -2.52 -9.60 5.21
N ALA A 614 -1.99 -10.80 5.41
CA ALA A 614 -1.25 -11.15 6.62
C ALA A 614 0.22 -10.71 6.51
N ASP A 615 0.43 -9.51 5.96
CA ASP A 615 1.73 -8.90 5.71
C ASP A 615 1.89 -7.56 6.45
N LEU A 616 3.13 -7.25 6.84
CA LEU A 616 3.44 -6.09 7.67
C LEU A 616 3.05 -4.77 7.01
N ARG A 617 3.07 -4.65 5.67
CA ARG A 617 2.64 -3.41 4.99
C ARG A 617 1.14 -3.22 5.14
N SER A 618 0.35 -4.28 4.89
CA SER A 618 -1.11 -4.21 5.08
C SER A 618 -1.47 -3.83 6.51
N PHE A 619 -0.70 -4.30 7.50
CA PHE A 619 -0.90 -3.91 8.89
C PHE A 619 -0.49 -2.46 9.19
N MET A 620 0.61 -1.98 8.60
CA MET A 620 1.21 -0.69 8.96
C MET A 620 0.74 0.48 8.12
N MET A 621 0.31 0.25 6.88
CA MET A 621 0.16 1.27 5.85
C MET A 621 -1.26 1.29 5.29
N ASP A 622 -1.83 0.12 5.02
CA ASP A 622 -3.08 0.06 4.27
C ASP A 622 -4.31 0.36 5.14
N SER A 623 -5.33 0.92 4.48
CA SER A 623 -6.71 0.74 4.90
C SER A 623 -7.26 -0.55 4.29
N ASN A 624 -7.98 -1.36 5.07
CA ASN A 624 -8.53 -2.63 4.59
C ASN A 624 -9.96 -2.80 5.09
N ASN A 625 -10.70 -3.69 4.46
CA ASN A 625 -12.03 -4.10 4.88
C ASN A 625 -12.20 -5.61 4.79
N GLY A 626 -13.18 -6.13 5.50
CA GLY A 626 -13.61 -7.52 5.36
C GLY A 626 -14.80 -7.82 6.24
N VAL A 627 -15.31 -9.04 6.11
CA VAL A 627 -16.34 -9.57 7.00
C VAL A 627 -15.81 -10.74 7.78
N PHE A 628 -16.24 -10.81 9.03
CA PHE A 628 -16.08 -11.95 9.91
C PHE A 628 -17.43 -12.65 10.04
N ILE A 629 -17.50 -13.87 9.54
CA ILE A 629 -18.67 -14.73 9.53
C ILE A 629 -18.46 -15.77 10.62
N ARG A 630 -19.33 -15.76 11.62
CA ARG A 630 -19.21 -16.60 12.81
C ARG A 630 -20.19 -17.74 12.80
N GLN A 631 -19.81 -18.82 13.49
CA GLN A 631 -20.66 -19.99 13.67
C GLN A 631 -21.17 -20.52 12.32
N ALA A 632 -20.25 -20.62 11.35
CA ALA A 632 -20.53 -21.03 9.98
C ALA A 632 -19.79 -22.34 9.62
N PRO A 633 -20.04 -23.44 10.37
CA PRO A 633 -19.33 -24.70 10.18
C PRO A 633 -19.55 -25.31 8.79
N GLU A 634 -20.71 -25.15 8.16
CA GLU A 634 -20.99 -25.71 6.84
C GLU A 634 -20.22 -24.95 5.75
N LEU A 635 -20.21 -23.62 5.82
CA LEU A 635 -19.41 -22.76 4.94
C LEU A 635 -17.92 -23.06 5.09
N VAL A 636 -17.40 -23.13 6.32
CA VAL A 636 -16.00 -23.43 6.59
C VAL A 636 -15.65 -24.80 6.01
N ALA A 637 -16.48 -25.83 6.26
CA ALA A 637 -16.24 -27.15 5.72
C ALA A 637 -16.26 -27.17 4.18
N ALA A 638 -17.15 -26.41 3.55
CA ALA A 638 -17.21 -26.28 2.09
C ALA A 638 -15.96 -25.57 1.52
N TYR A 639 -15.54 -24.48 2.15
CA TYR A 639 -14.33 -23.75 1.74
C TYR A 639 -13.08 -24.61 1.91
N THR A 640 -12.91 -25.26 3.07
CA THR A 640 -11.78 -26.17 3.31
C THR A 640 -11.78 -27.34 2.33
N ARG A 641 -12.94 -27.93 1.99
CA ARG A 641 -13.00 -28.97 0.94
C ARG A 641 -12.54 -28.45 -0.42
N GLN A 642 -12.87 -27.22 -0.80
CA GLN A 642 -12.35 -26.63 -2.03
C GLN A 642 -10.82 -26.50 -1.98
N ILE A 643 -10.26 -26.01 -0.86
CA ILE A 643 -8.80 -25.90 -0.70
C ILE A 643 -8.11 -27.26 -0.72
N GLU A 644 -8.64 -28.27 -0.03
CA GLU A 644 -8.07 -29.62 -0.06
C GLU A 644 -8.17 -30.26 -1.46
N ALA A 645 -9.21 -29.96 -2.24
CA ALA A 645 -9.28 -30.36 -3.65
C ALA A 645 -8.20 -29.66 -4.51
N LEU A 646 -7.89 -28.40 -4.22
CA LEU A 646 -6.77 -27.69 -4.86
C LEU A 646 -5.42 -28.30 -4.49
N ILE A 647 -5.25 -28.71 -3.23
CA ILE A 647 -4.04 -29.39 -2.74
C ILE A 647 -3.88 -30.76 -3.39
N ALA A 648 -4.98 -31.51 -3.52
CA ALA A 648 -4.99 -32.82 -4.17
C ALA A 648 -4.76 -32.74 -5.69
N THR A 649 -4.88 -31.56 -6.31
CA THR A 649 -4.58 -31.37 -7.73
C THR A 649 -3.06 -31.40 -7.95
N PRO A 650 -2.52 -32.40 -8.69
CA PRO A 650 -1.08 -32.54 -8.86
C PRO A 650 -0.42 -31.28 -9.42
N GLY A 651 0.68 -30.87 -8.80
CA GLY A 651 1.49 -29.72 -9.23
C GLY A 651 0.85 -28.35 -9.01
N ARG A 652 -0.34 -28.24 -8.38
CA ARG A 652 -0.99 -26.94 -8.15
C ARG A 652 -0.54 -26.28 -6.86
N ILE A 653 -0.49 -27.04 -5.77
CA ILE A 653 -0.01 -26.62 -4.46
C ILE A 653 0.96 -27.69 -3.98
N ALA A 654 2.09 -27.28 -3.41
CA ALA A 654 3.03 -28.18 -2.78
C ALA A 654 3.00 -28.03 -1.26
N ASP A 655 3.16 -29.16 -0.56
CA ASP A 655 3.42 -29.16 0.87
C ASP A 655 4.93 -29.02 1.12
N ASP A 656 5.31 -27.83 1.55
CA ASP A 656 6.69 -27.45 1.86
C ASP A 656 6.96 -27.43 3.37
N THR A 657 6.07 -28.03 4.19
CA THR A 657 6.21 -28.03 5.65
C THR A 657 7.55 -28.58 6.10
N ALA A 658 7.99 -29.70 5.52
CA ALA A 658 9.28 -30.32 5.84
C ALA A 658 10.49 -29.49 5.36
N GLN A 659 10.27 -28.59 4.41
CA GLN A 659 11.30 -27.70 3.89
C GLN A 659 11.32 -26.34 4.59
N LEU A 660 10.39 -26.08 5.51
CA LEU A 660 10.37 -24.86 6.29
C LEU A 660 11.68 -24.74 7.07
N GLY A 661 12.43 -23.66 6.82
CA GLY A 661 13.73 -23.46 7.45
C GLY A 661 14.93 -24.05 6.72
N ARG A 662 14.88 -24.13 5.37
CA ARG A 662 16.03 -24.41 4.49
C ARG A 662 17.32 -23.73 4.96
N ASP A 663 18.47 -24.35 4.72
CA ASP A 663 19.77 -23.82 5.15
C ASP A 663 19.98 -22.34 4.76
N GLN A 664 20.55 -21.55 5.67
CA GLN A 664 20.73 -20.11 5.44
C GLN A 664 21.66 -19.82 4.24
N THR A 665 22.64 -20.67 3.99
CA THR A 665 23.55 -20.55 2.84
C THR A 665 22.78 -20.74 1.54
N GLN A 666 21.96 -21.78 1.48
CA GLN A 666 21.10 -22.08 0.33
C GLN A 666 20.12 -20.93 0.06
N LEU A 667 19.43 -20.44 1.10
CA LEU A 667 18.53 -19.28 0.99
C LEU A 667 19.27 -18.01 0.54
N GLY A 668 20.51 -17.82 0.99
CA GLY A 668 21.36 -16.72 0.55
C GLY A 668 21.69 -16.78 -0.94
N ILE A 669 21.95 -17.98 -1.48
CA ILE A 669 22.22 -18.20 -2.91
C ILE A 669 20.96 -17.90 -3.74
N GLU A 670 19.81 -18.47 -3.35
CA GLU A 670 18.52 -18.27 -4.03
C GLU A 670 18.11 -16.79 -4.02
N MET A 671 18.26 -16.13 -2.87
CA MET A 671 18.04 -14.70 -2.74
C MET A 671 18.93 -13.91 -3.70
N ASN A 672 20.23 -14.21 -3.76
CA ASN A 672 21.14 -13.48 -4.64
C ASN A 672 20.74 -13.61 -6.11
N GLN A 673 20.34 -14.80 -6.54
CA GLN A 673 19.85 -15.03 -7.90
C GLN A 673 18.57 -14.22 -8.18
N LEU A 674 17.61 -14.22 -7.26
CA LEU A 674 16.37 -13.44 -7.41
C LEU A 674 16.64 -11.93 -7.44
N ILE A 675 17.52 -11.44 -6.55
CA ILE A 675 17.90 -10.02 -6.53
C ILE A 675 18.57 -9.66 -7.86
N ASP A 676 19.49 -10.49 -8.36
CA ASP A 676 20.15 -10.24 -9.64
C ASP A 676 19.14 -10.20 -10.80
N GLN A 677 18.17 -11.12 -10.82
CA GLN A 677 17.08 -11.11 -11.80
C GLN A 677 16.19 -9.86 -11.71
N LEU A 678 15.85 -9.42 -10.49
CA LEU A 678 15.07 -8.20 -10.28
C LEU A 678 15.85 -6.96 -10.74
N LEU A 679 17.13 -6.85 -10.36
CA LEU A 679 17.99 -5.73 -10.72
C LEU A 679 18.29 -5.68 -12.22
N ALA A 680 18.41 -6.83 -12.89
CA ALA A 680 18.63 -6.90 -14.34
C ALA A 680 17.52 -6.18 -15.13
N ARG A 681 16.26 -6.22 -14.65
CA ARG A 681 15.14 -5.48 -15.26
C ARG A 681 15.33 -3.96 -15.21
N TYR A 682 16.17 -3.47 -14.30
CA TYR A 682 16.47 -2.06 -14.10
C TYR A 682 17.91 -1.69 -14.51
N ALA A 683 18.61 -2.56 -15.24
CA ALA A 683 19.94 -2.29 -15.76
C ALA A 683 19.89 -1.50 -17.09
N GLY A 684 20.85 -0.60 -17.29
CA GLY A 684 21.00 0.17 -18.54
C GLY A 684 21.67 1.52 -18.31
N PRO A 685 22.22 2.16 -19.38
CA PRO A 685 22.91 3.45 -19.29
C PRO A 685 22.02 4.58 -18.72
N ASP A 686 20.70 4.49 -18.93
CA ASP A 686 19.70 5.46 -18.43
C ASP A 686 18.94 4.99 -17.17
N ARG A 687 19.39 3.90 -16.53
CA ARG A 687 18.72 3.30 -15.36
C ARG A 687 19.68 3.17 -14.16
N LEU A 688 19.92 1.96 -13.63
CA LEU A 688 20.80 1.74 -12.49
C LEU A 688 22.23 1.43 -12.92
N SER A 689 23.21 2.20 -12.44
CA SER A 689 24.64 1.90 -12.63
C SER A 689 25.04 0.62 -11.87
N ALA A 690 26.12 -0.04 -12.30
CA ALA A 690 26.61 -1.26 -11.66
C ALA A 690 26.89 -1.07 -10.16
N THR A 691 27.34 0.11 -9.74
CA THR A 691 27.53 0.46 -8.32
C THR A 691 26.19 0.57 -7.60
N GLN A 692 25.17 1.20 -8.20
CA GLN A 692 23.85 1.30 -7.60
C GLN A 692 23.16 -0.07 -7.45
N GLN A 693 23.35 -0.97 -8.42
CA GLN A 693 22.87 -2.34 -8.35
C GLN A 693 23.56 -3.11 -7.19
N ARG A 694 24.89 -3.00 -7.05
CA ARG A 694 25.62 -3.60 -5.92
C ARG A 694 25.17 -3.05 -4.56
N ASP A 695 25.01 -1.72 -4.44
CA ASP A 695 24.53 -1.09 -3.21
C ASP A 695 23.15 -1.60 -2.80
N LEU A 696 22.24 -1.68 -3.78
CA LEU A 696 20.86 -2.14 -3.55
C LEU A 696 20.83 -3.62 -3.14
N LYS A 697 21.63 -4.46 -3.81
CA LYS A 697 21.80 -5.87 -3.42
C LYS A 697 22.31 -6.00 -1.98
N THR A 698 23.37 -5.28 -1.60
CA THR A 698 23.90 -5.29 -0.24
C THR A 698 22.85 -4.83 0.78
N ARG A 699 22.07 -3.80 0.45
CA ARG A 699 20.98 -3.33 1.34
C ARG A 699 19.89 -4.39 1.50
N MET A 700 19.45 -5.02 0.41
CA MET A 700 18.46 -6.10 0.47
C MET A 700 18.95 -7.28 1.31
N GLN A 701 20.23 -7.65 1.19
CA GLN A 701 20.87 -8.67 2.02
C GLN A 701 20.89 -8.28 3.51
N ALA A 702 21.22 -7.03 3.83
CA ALA A 702 21.20 -6.54 5.21
C ALA A 702 19.77 -6.56 5.79
N THR A 703 18.78 -6.13 5.02
CA THR A 703 17.37 -6.14 5.45
C THR A 703 16.87 -7.55 5.73
N THR A 704 17.19 -8.56 4.90
CA THR A 704 16.75 -9.94 5.15
C THR A 704 17.37 -10.52 6.42
N GLN A 705 18.63 -10.22 6.70
CA GLN A 705 19.29 -10.61 7.95
C GLN A 705 18.69 -9.91 9.17
N GLU A 706 18.38 -8.62 9.06
CA GLU A 706 17.68 -7.87 10.11
C GLU A 706 16.29 -8.46 10.38
N VAL A 707 15.54 -8.79 9.33
CA VAL A 707 14.24 -9.47 9.43
C VAL A 707 14.35 -10.79 10.18
N TYR A 708 15.34 -11.62 9.83
CA TYR A 708 15.58 -12.88 10.54
C TYR A 708 15.88 -12.63 12.03
N ALA A 709 16.84 -11.75 12.34
CA ALA A 709 17.26 -11.47 13.72
C ALA A 709 16.13 -10.88 14.58
N LEU A 710 15.37 -9.92 14.04
CA LEU A 710 14.23 -9.32 14.75
C LEU A 710 13.11 -10.34 14.95
N SER A 711 12.81 -11.18 13.96
CA SER A 711 11.80 -12.24 14.07
C SER A 711 12.10 -13.20 15.21
N ARG A 712 13.36 -13.62 15.37
CA ARG A 712 13.82 -14.45 16.49
C ARG A 712 13.59 -13.79 17.84
N ARG A 713 13.96 -12.51 17.96
CA ARG A 713 13.74 -11.72 19.19
C ARG A 713 12.25 -11.52 19.50
N ILE A 714 11.41 -11.31 18.49
CA ILE A 714 9.95 -11.20 18.64
C ILE A 714 9.36 -12.46 19.26
N MET A 715 9.74 -13.64 18.76
CA MET A 715 9.26 -14.92 19.29
C MET A 715 9.80 -15.20 20.70
N ALA A 716 10.95 -14.63 21.07
CA ALA A 716 11.46 -14.62 22.44
C ALA A 716 10.78 -13.58 23.36
N GLY A 717 9.79 -12.81 22.87
CA GLY A 717 9.03 -11.84 23.66
C GLY A 717 9.61 -10.42 23.70
N ASP A 718 10.62 -10.09 22.88
CA ASP A 718 11.24 -8.77 22.85
C ASP A 718 10.33 -7.71 22.20
N ARG A 719 9.76 -6.85 23.05
CA ARG A 719 8.86 -5.77 22.62
C ARG A 719 9.56 -4.71 21.78
N ALA A 720 10.82 -4.38 22.08
CA ALA A 720 11.56 -3.36 21.33
C ALA A 720 11.89 -3.86 19.93
N ALA A 721 12.24 -5.15 19.80
CA ALA A 721 12.42 -5.80 18.50
C ALA A 721 11.10 -5.80 17.69
N ALA A 722 9.96 -6.03 18.35
CA ALA A 722 8.65 -5.99 17.69
C ALA A 722 8.30 -4.60 17.13
N ASP A 723 8.55 -3.54 17.91
CA ASP A 723 8.34 -2.17 17.44
C ASP A 723 9.33 -1.78 16.33
N GLN A 724 10.61 -2.18 16.45
CA GLN A 724 11.61 -1.98 15.39
C GLN A 724 11.21 -2.70 14.09
N PHE A 725 10.78 -3.95 14.20
CA PHE A 725 10.33 -4.76 13.07
C PHE A 725 9.13 -4.13 12.38
N ASN A 726 8.12 -3.71 13.15
CA ASN A 726 6.95 -3.05 12.58
C ASN A 726 7.30 -1.72 11.89
N ALA A 727 8.38 -1.06 12.32
CA ALA A 727 8.87 0.18 11.71
C ALA A 727 9.74 -0.02 10.46
N LEU A 728 10.11 -1.26 10.09
CA LEU A 728 11.00 -1.53 8.95
C LEU A 728 10.50 -0.90 7.64
N PHE A 729 9.19 -0.88 7.39
CA PHE A 729 8.60 -0.28 6.17
C PHE A 729 8.22 1.19 6.29
N LYS A 730 8.42 1.81 7.45
CA LYS A 730 8.20 3.26 7.61
C LYS A 730 9.48 4.08 7.40
N GLY A 731 10.63 3.42 7.27
CA GLY A 731 11.93 4.07 7.08
C GLY A 731 12.65 3.69 5.79
N ILE A 732 11.94 3.15 4.79
CA ILE A 732 12.47 2.85 3.45
C ILE A 732 12.04 3.90 2.45
#